data_AF-A0A1Q8L030-F1
#
_entry.id   AF-A0A1Q8L030-F1
#
_cell.length_a   1.000
_cell.length_b   1.000
_cell.length_c   1.000
_cell.angle_alpha   90.00
_cell.angle_beta   90.00
_cell.angle_gamma   90.00
#
_symmetry.space_group_name_H-M   'P 1'
#
loop_
_entity.id
_entity.type
_entity.pdbx_description
1 polymer ?
#
loop_
_entity_poly.entity_id
_entity_poly.type
_entity_poly.pdbx_seq_one_letter_code
_entity_poly.pdbx_strand_id
1 'polypeptide(L)'
;MLHSVRTPGFADTVFHEVEARSVLNRVPSSSPVPFGWTVNPYRGCSHACTYCLVPDTPVLTADGRSRPIGELRPGDEVVGTLADGGGRRRFVRTPVLARWSTRRRAQEVTLDDGTVLVTSAEHRFLTTTGWAHVRPGRCRSSADRPHLTPGTALVGPGAAAVPGGPRPEGYAEGWLCGLVRADAVRGRVRAEPFPTGWVELEALARAHHLLTARPVPVAAGMLAAPAPSPTAWPHRPARGWSAGFVGGIVDACGEVSAGVLRIVPGEETLARACVDALRRLGFRVASEPSARPGVRALRVLGGVAEQLRLVAVTDPAVARMRDVGGARVEEPPGGAPRVVSIRDTGTLRPMVDITTGTGDFVAAGVVSHNCFARNTHTYLDLDAGADFDSQIVVKVNVARVLERELARPSWRREHVAMGTNTDPYQRAEGRYRLMPGVIGALARSGTPFSVLTKGTVLGRDLPQLAAANADVRVGTGVSIALLDRELQSHLEPGTPSPWARLDLVRRITDAGLPCGVMVAPVLPWLTDSTEALDALLGEIAAAGASRATVLALHLRPGTREWFLAWLGRTHPALLPRYARLYRGGAYATPDYRRALARRVSPLLARHGLDRPEPNPRDPGWTRQPVAPVRPPDPDAGQLSLL
;
A
#
# COMPACT_ATOMS: atom_id res chain seq x y z
N MET A 1 19.16 19.28 14.72
CA MET A 1 17.83 19.37 15.36
C MET A 1 16.78 19.07 14.30
N LEU A 2 15.71 18.33 14.62
CA LEU A 2 14.62 18.00 13.69
C LEU A 2 13.44 18.94 14.00
N HIS A 3 12.98 19.73 13.03
CA HIS A 3 11.85 20.64 13.18
C HIS A 3 10.77 20.30 12.13
N SER A 4 9.53 20.05 12.57
CA SER A 4 8.45 19.63 11.66
C SER A 4 7.45 20.76 11.42
N VAL A 5 7.21 21.10 10.15
CA VAL A 5 6.33 22.21 9.74
C VAL A 5 5.16 21.72 8.89
N ARG A 6 3.95 22.22 9.16
CA ARG A 6 2.73 22.01 8.34
C ARG A 6 2.29 23.34 7.74
N THR A 7 2.05 23.39 6.43
CA THR A 7 1.73 24.64 5.72
C THR A 7 0.33 24.58 5.08
N PRO A 8 -0.53 25.60 5.24
CA PRO A 8 -1.89 25.62 4.66
C PRO A 8 -1.94 25.41 3.14
N GLY A 9 -0.96 25.94 2.39
CA GLY A 9 -0.85 25.77 0.93
C GLY A 9 -0.31 24.41 0.46
N PHE A 10 0.08 23.54 1.40
CA PHE A 10 0.51 22.15 1.16
C PHE A 10 -0.27 21.22 2.09
N ALA A 11 -1.60 21.37 2.09
CA ALA A 11 -2.49 20.48 2.82
C ALA A 11 -2.12 19.02 2.44
N ASP A 12 -1.82 18.20 3.45
CA ASP A 12 -1.35 16.80 3.37
C ASP A 12 0.16 16.54 3.27
N THR A 13 1.04 17.55 3.34
CA THR A 13 2.52 17.37 3.45
C THR A 13 3.09 18.02 4.72
N VAL A 14 3.83 17.23 5.51
CA VAL A 14 4.70 17.64 6.62
C VAL A 14 6.11 17.79 6.08
N PHE A 15 6.80 18.86 6.46
CA PHE A 15 8.20 19.04 6.13
C PHE A 15 9.05 18.78 7.36
N HIS A 16 10.07 17.95 7.22
CA HIS A 16 11.02 17.63 8.27
C HIS A 16 12.30 18.41 8.01
N GLU A 17 12.37 19.60 8.58
CA GLU A 17 13.52 20.46 8.47
C GLU A 17 14.65 19.88 9.32
N VAL A 18 15.75 19.55 8.64
CA VAL A 18 16.95 18.99 9.25
C VAL A 18 18.15 19.85 8.93
N GLU A 19 19.05 19.94 9.90
CA GLU A 19 20.40 20.42 9.66
C GLU A 19 21.29 19.25 9.25
N ALA A 20 21.63 19.20 7.97
CA ALA A 20 22.56 18.22 7.44
C ALA A 20 23.97 18.47 7.97
N ARG A 21 24.71 17.40 8.27
CA ARG A 21 26.15 17.48 8.56
C ARG A 21 26.99 17.47 7.28
N SER A 22 26.51 16.80 6.24
CA SER A 22 27.11 16.67 4.92
C SER A 22 26.02 16.62 3.86
N VAL A 23 26.30 17.14 2.66
CA VAL A 23 25.32 17.21 1.56
C VAL A 23 25.86 16.72 0.23
N LEU A 24 27.18 16.70 0.01
CA LEU A 24 27.83 16.04 -1.12
C LEU A 24 27.87 14.52 -0.91
N ASN A 25 27.29 13.77 -1.85
CA ASN A 25 27.26 12.30 -1.81
C ASN A 25 28.08 11.74 -2.96
N ARG A 26 29.04 10.86 -2.66
CA ARG A 26 29.87 10.21 -3.67
C ARG A 26 29.10 9.10 -4.36
N VAL A 27 29.14 9.09 -5.68
CA VAL A 27 28.59 8.01 -6.49
C VAL A 27 29.59 6.83 -6.49
N PRO A 28 29.15 5.59 -6.24
CA PRO A 28 30.02 4.42 -6.33
C PRO A 28 30.67 4.30 -7.71
N SER A 29 31.94 3.91 -7.77
CA SER A 29 32.69 3.75 -9.03
C SER A 29 32.12 2.67 -9.97
N SER A 30 31.30 1.76 -9.43
CA SER A 30 30.57 0.74 -10.18
C SER A 30 29.30 1.26 -10.87
N SER A 31 28.90 2.50 -10.59
CA SER A 31 27.72 3.11 -11.21
C SER A 31 28.03 3.55 -12.65
N PRO A 32 27.16 3.24 -13.63
CA PRO A 32 27.39 3.58 -15.04
C PRO A 32 27.13 5.07 -15.37
N VAL A 33 26.89 5.92 -14.38
CA VAL A 33 26.56 7.34 -14.58
C VAL A 33 27.84 8.18 -14.75
N PRO A 34 27.82 9.25 -15.58
CA PRO A 34 29.03 9.97 -15.98
C PRO A 34 29.56 10.98 -14.93
N PHE A 35 29.04 10.96 -13.70
CA PHE A 35 29.37 11.93 -12.63
C PHE A 35 29.73 11.24 -11.32
N GLY A 36 30.66 11.85 -10.57
CA GLY A 36 31.19 11.29 -9.31
C GLY A 36 30.47 11.75 -8.05
N TRP A 37 29.67 12.81 -8.12
CA TRP A 37 29.06 13.45 -6.96
C TRP A 37 27.61 13.87 -7.20
N THR A 38 26.81 13.86 -6.13
CA THR A 38 25.42 14.34 -6.15
C THR A 38 25.07 15.17 -4.92
N VAL A 39 24.13 16.09 -5.08
CA VAL A 39 23.51 16.84 -3.98
C VAL A 39 22.00 16.66 -4.06
N ASN A 40 21.37 16.38 -2.92
CA ASN A 40 19.91 16.25 -2.81
C ASN A 40 19.43 17.14 -1.64
N PRO A 41 18.80 18.29 -1.93
CA PRO A 41 18.23 19.19 -0.90
C PRO A 41 17.03 18.58 -0.19
N TYR A 42 16.30 17.71 -0.89
CA TYR A 42 15.07 17.06 -0.44
C TYR A 42 15.23 15.55 -0.35
N ARG A 43 14.38 14.91 0.46
CA ARG A 43 14.16 13.45 0.49
C ARG A 43 12.65 13.19 0.65
N GLY A 44 12.05 12.32 -0.18
CA GLY A 44 10.59 12.17 -0.32
C GLY A 44 10.03 12.82 -1.61
N CYS A 45 8.80 12.47 -2.02
CA CYS A 45 8.15 12.84 -3.29
C CYS A 45 6.62 13.04 -3.13
N SER A 46 6.05 14.21 -3.42
CA SER A 46 4.61 14.52 -3.18
C SER A 46 3.58 13.87 -4.16
N HIS A 47 3.79 12.63 -4.62
CA HIS A 47 3.05 12.02 -5.76
C HIS A 47 2.17 10.78 -5.42
N ALA A 48 1.78 10.60 -4.14
CA ALA A 48 0.57 9.94 -3.55
C ALA A 48 0.46 8.40 -3.32
N CYS A 49 0.10 7.99 -2.07
CA CYS A 49 -0.69 6.78 -1.72
C CYS A 49 -2.15 7.17 -1.36
N THR A 50 -3.06 6.22 -1.57
CA THR A 50 -4.46 6.53 -1.99
C THR A 50 -5.54 5.80 -1.16
N TYR A 51 -5.22 4.79 -0.34
CA TYR A 51 -6.23 3.89 0.26
C TYR A 51 -6.11 3.82 1.78
N CYS A 52 -7.02 4.43 2.56
CA CYS A 52 -6.92 4.41 4.04
C CYS A 52 -8.28 4.21 4.73
N LEU A 53 -8.27 3.65 5.95
CA LEU A 53 -9.42 3.42 6.84
C LEU A 53 -9.20 4.13 8.19
N VAL A 54 -10.25 4.44 8.97
CA VAL A 54 -10.03 4.96 10.33
C VAL A 54 -9.36 3.92 11.25
N PRO A 55 -8.58 4.34 12.28
CA PRO A 55 -7.83 3.42 13.15
C PRO A 55 -8.68 2.34 13.82
N ASP A 56 -9.93 2.67 14.09
CA ASP A 56 -10.89 1.87 14.84
C ASP A 56 -11.49 0.75 13.98
N THR A 57 -11.26 0.78 12.66
CA THR A 57 -11.82 -0.21 11.72
C THR A 57 -11.28 -1.61 12.07
N PRO A 58 -12.15 -2.58 12.39
CA PRO A 58 -11.73 -3.92 12.74
C PRO A 58 -11.21 -4.68 11.52
N VAL A 59 -10.09 -5.38 11.66
CA VAL A 59 -9.48 -6.22 10.63
C VAL A 59 -9.44 -7.66 11.13
N LEU A 60 -9.87 -8.59 10.28
CA LEU A 60 -9.86 -10.02 10.58
C LEU A 60 -8.42 -10.54 10.63
N THR A 61 -7.98 -10.96 11.80
CA THR A 61 -6.65 -11.54 12.03
C THR A 61 -6.63 -13.02 11.67
N ALA A 62 -5.45 -13.56 11.38
CA ALA A 62 -5.29 -14.96 10.97
C ALA A 62 -5.75 -15.98 12.04
N ASP A 63 -5.84 -15.56 13.30
CA ASP A 63 -6.40 -16.34 14.41
C ASP A 63 -7.93 -16.22 14.53
N GLY A 64 -8.61 -15.71 13.49
CA GLY A 64 -10.07 -15.59 13.38
C GLY A 64 -10.70 -14.55 14.31
N ARG A 65 -9.89 -13.70 14.95
CA ARG A 65 -10.36 -12.56 15.75
C ARG A 65 -10.37 -11.28 14.92
N SER A 66 -10.82 -10.19 15.52
CA SER A 66 -10.71 -8.86 14.94
C SER A 66 -9.84 -7.98 15.83
N ARG A 67 -8.93 -7.22 15.20
CA ARG A 67 -8.16 -6.16 15.85
C ARG A 67 -8.37 -4.85 15.09
N PRO A 68 -8.49 -3.69 15.77
CA PRO A 68 -8.49 -2.41 15.08
C PRO A 68 -7.26 -2.26 14.18
N ILE A 69 -7.44 -1.73 12.96
CA ILE A 69 -6.33 -1.53 12.01
C ILE A 69 -5.22 -0.63 12.59
N GLY A 70 -5.59 0.28 13.49
CA GLY A 70 -4.67 1.11 14.26
C GLY A 70 -3.82 0.35 15.28
N GLU A 71 -4.18 -0.87 15.63
CA GLU A 71 -3.44 -1.70 16.57
C GLU A 71 -2.53 -2.73 15.87
N LEU A 72 -2.69 -2.93 14.56
CA LEU A 72 -1.84 -3.84 13.81
C LEU A 72 -0.39 -3.33 13.73
N ARG A 73 0.56 -4.23 13.53
CA ARG A 73 2.00 -3.97 13.37
C ARG A 73 2.56 -4.85 12.25
N PRO A 74 3.65 -4.44 11.58
CA PRO A 74 4.38 -5.32 10.67
C PRO A 74 4.72 -6.64 11.36
N GLY A 75 4.49 -7.75 10.68
CA GLY A 75 4.63 -9.11 11.22
C GLY A 75 3.35 -9.70 11.81
N ASP A 76 2.34 -8.89 12.16
CA ASP A 76 1.02 -9.42 12.52
C ASP A 76 0.41 -10.17 11.32
N GLU A 77 -0.26 -11.30 11.56
CA GLU A 77 -0.94 -12.04 10.50
C GLU A 77 -2.42 -11.67 10.41
N VAL A 78 -2.87 -11.32 9.21
CA VAL A 78 -4.25 -11.01 8.87
C VAL A 78 -4.80 -11.93 7.79
N VAL A 79 -6.11 -11.88 7.58
CA VAL A 79 -6.77 -12.64 6.52
C VAL A 79 -6.86 -11.79 5.26
N GLY A 80 -6.17 -12.23 4.20
CA GLY A 80 -6.28 -11.73 2.83
C GLY A 80 -7.00 -12.74 1.93
N THR A 81 -7.03 -12.47 0.62
CA THR A 81 -7.65 -13.36 -0.37
C THR A 81 -6.73 -13.65 -1.55
N LEU A 82 -6.82 -14.87 -2.08
CA LEU A 82 -6.20 -15.24 -3.35
C LEU A 82 -7.28 -15.74 -4.30
N ALA A 83 -7.26 -15.22 -5.54
CA ALA A 83 -8.12 -15.71 -6.61
C ALA A 83 -7.49 -16.94 -7.28
N ASP A 84 -8.30 -17.94 -7.59
CA ASP A 84 -7.95 -18.97 -8.56
C ASP A 84 -8.05 -18.40 -9.99
N GLY A 85 -7.43 -19.08 -10.96
CA GLY A 85 -7.48 -18.67 -12.37
C GLY A 85 -8.89 -18.62 -12.98
N GLY A 86 -9.93 -19.05 -12.24
CA GLY A 86 -11.35 -19.00 -12.62
C GLY A 86 -12.16 -17.94 -11.85
N GLY A 87 -11.53 -17.03 -11.12
CA GLY A 87 -12.18 -15.92 -10.43
C GLY A 87 -12.76 -16.25 -9.05
N ARG A 88 -12.67 -17.49 -8.57
CA ARG A 88 -13.09 -17.86 -7.22
C ARG A 88 -11.99 -17.53 -6.23
N ARG A 89 -12.34 -16.98 -5.07
CA ARG A 89 -11.36 -16.57 -4.06
C ARG A 89 -11.35 -17.50 -2.86
N ARG A 90 -10.19 -17.62 -2.23
CA ARG A 90 -10.03 -18.27 -0.92
C ARG A 90 -9.36 -17.33 0.05
N PHE A 91 -9.74 -17.43 1.32
CA PHE A 91 -9.02 -16.75 2.39
C PHE A 91 -7.66 -17.38 2.57
N VAL A 92 -6.66 -16.54 2.78
CA VAL A 92 -5.31 -16.98 3.13
C VAL A 92 -4.75 -16.11 4.23
N ARG A 93 -3.88 -16.70 5.03
CA ARG A 93 -3.08 -15.95 5.99
C ARG A 93 -2.07 -15.11 5.23
N THR A 94 -1.91 -13.87 5.65
CA THR A 94 -0.93 -12.98 5.04
C THR A 94 -0.33 -12.06 6.10
N PRO A 95 0.99 -11.87 6.11
CA PRO A 95 1.60 -10.95 7.05
C PRO A 95 1.27 -9.51 6.67
N VAL A 96 1.05 -8.67 7.68
CA VAL A 96 1.17 -7.22 7.56
C VAL A 96 2.64 -6.92 7.29
N LEU A 97 2.93 -6.40 6.12
CA LEU A 97 4.28 -6.04 5.68
C LEU A 97 4.67 -4.64 6.16
N ALA A 98 3.69 -3.74 6.23
CA ALA A 98 3.90 -2.36 6.62
C ALA A 98 2.59 -1.76 7.15
N ARG A 99 2.70 -0.73 7.99
CA ARG A 99 1.57 0.05 8.50
C ARG A 99 1.97 1.51 8.59
N TRP A 100 1.07 2.42 8.26
CA TRP A 100 1.29 3.85 8.47
C TRP A 100 -0.02 4.59 8.72
N SER A 101 0.09 5.84 9.18
CA SER A 101 -1.06 6.70 9.44
C SER A 101 -1.00 7.99 8.62
N THR A 102 -2.15 8.56 8.31
CA THR A 102 -2.31 9.81 7.58
C THR A 102 -3.53 10.57 8.09
N ARG A 103 -3.77 11.79 7.60
CA ARG A 103 -5.05 12.48 7.78
C ARG A 103 -5.68 12.72 6.41
N ARG A 104 -6.95 12.36 6.26
CA ARG A 104 -7.69 12.50 5.01
C ARG A 104 -9.13 12.89 5.29
N ARG A 105 -9.76 13.46 4.27
CA ARG A 105 -11.18 13.79 4.30
C ARG A 105 -11.98 12.49 4.33
N ALA A 106 -12.68 12.25 5.43
CA ALA A 106 -13.39 11.00 5.63
C ALA A 106 -14.65 10.91 4.77
N GLN A 107 -14.78 9.79 4.08
CA GLN A 107 -16.03 9.31 3.49
C GLN A 107 -16.61 8.26 4.42
N GLU A 108 -17.90 8.35 4.66
CA GLU A 108 -18.68 7.37 5.41
C GLU A 108 -19.51 6.56 4.41
N VAL A 109 -19.30 5.25 4.38
CA VAL A 109 -20.07 4.31 3.56
C VAL A 109 -20.90 3.45 4.49
N THR A 110 -22.22 3.55 4.38
CA THR A 110 -23.17 2.76 5.17
C THR A 110 -23.62 1.56 4.36
N LEU A 111 -23.60 0.37 4.95
CA LEU A 111 -24.11 -0.86 4.36
C LEU A 111 -25.47 -1.26 4.95
N ASP A 112 -26.22 -2.09 4.24
CA ASP A 112 -27.54 -2.58 4.64
C ASP A 112 -27.53 -3.54 5.84
N ASP A 113 -26.38 -4.17 6.12
CA ASP A 113 -26.16 -4.99 7.31
C ASP A 113 -25.81 -4.19 8.58
N GLY A 114 -25.86 -2.84 8.49
CA GLY A 114 -25.55 -1.92 9.58
C GLY A 114 -24.07 -1.56 9.70
N THR A 115 -23.19 -2.13 8.87
CA THR A 115 -21.77 -1.76 8.85
C THR A 115 -21.57 -0.33 8.39
N VAL A 116 -20.73 0.42 9.10
CA VAL A 116 -20.30 1.78 8.71
C VAL A 116 -18.79 1.77 8.48
N LEU A 117 -18.39 2.02 7.24
CA LEU A 117 -16.99 2.10 6.82
C LEU A 117 -16.58 3.57 6.73
N VAL A 118 -15.56 3.97 7.48
CA VAL A 118 -15.01 5.32 7.41
C VAL A 118 -13.62 5.28 6.78
N THR A 119 -13.45 5.99 5.66
CA THR A 119 -12.37 5.74 4.71
C THR A 119 -11.98 6.97 3.88
N SER A 120 -10.88 6.92 3.13
CA SER A 120 -10.55 7.93 2.12
C SER A 120 -11.44 7.77 0.88
N ALA A 121 -11.62 8.86 0.11
CA ALA A 121 -12.47 8.84 -1.09
C ALA A 121 -11.99 7.85 -2.16
N GLU A 122 -10.68 7.62 -2.19
CA GLU A 122 -10.05 6.81 -3.20
C GLU A 122 -9.82 5.37 -2.74
N HIS A 123 -10.17 5.02 -1.48
CA HIS A 123 -10.12 3.64 -0.99
C HIS A 123 -10.95 2.69 -1.85
N ARG A 124 -10.54 1.43 -1.95
CA ARG A 124 -11.17 0.44 -2.84
C ARG A 124 -11.65 -0.78 -2.07
N PHE A 125 -12.89 -1.17 -2.36
CA PHE A 125 -13.47 -2.41 -1.90
C PHE A 125 -13.70 -3.37 -3.07
N LEU A 126 -13.60 -4.66 -2.80
CA LEU A 126 -13.93 -5.68 -3.78
C LEU A 126 -15.46 -5.79 -3.89
N THR A 127 -15.99 -5.60 -5.09
CA THR A 127 -17.40 -5.80 -5.42
C THR A 127 -17.57 -7.10 -6.22
N THR A 128 -18.80 -7.55 -6.41
CA THR A 128 -19.10 -8.73 -7.24
C THR A 128 -18.67 -8.57 -8.71
N THR A 129 -18.52 -7.33 -9.19
CA THR A 129 -18.07 -7.01 -10.55
C THR A 129 -16.60 -6.57 -10.61
N GLY A 130 -15.86 -6.62 -9.49
CA GLY A 130 -14.46 -6.22 -9.39
C GLY A 130 -14.22 -5.07 -8.41
N TRP A 131 -13.04 -4.48 -8.44
CA TRP A 131 -12.66 -3.45 -7.47
C TRP A 131 -13.24 -2.08 -7.81
N ALA A 132 -13.90 -1.43 -6.84
CA ALA A 132 -14.48 -0.10 -7.00
C ALA A 132 -13.97 0.87 -5.91
N HIS A 133 -13.78 2.14 -6.29
CA HIS A 133 -13.38 3.21 -5.38
C HIS A 133 -14.56 3.74 -4.58
N VAL A 134 -14.35 4.29 -3.40
CA VAL A 134 -15.44 4.85 -2.59
C VAL A 134 -16.12 6.03 -3.29
N ARG A 135 -15.37 6.91 -3.95
CA ARG A 135 -15.89 7.98 -4.80
C ARG A 135 -15.06 8.15 -6.08
N PRO A 136 -15.67 8.71 -7.14
CA PRO A 136 -14.92 9.14 -8.32
C PRO A 136 -13.88 10.20 -7.92
N GLY A 137 -12.71 10.16 -8.57
CA GLY A 137 -11.68 11.15 -8.30
C GLY A 137 -12.05 12.54 -8.83
N ARG A 138 -11.38 13.59 -8.33
CA ARG A 138 -11.70 15.00 -8.65
C ARG A 138 -11.36 15.43 -10.08
N CYS A 139 -10.71 14.60 -10.88
CA CYS A 139 -10.35 14.88 -12.27
C CYS A 139 -11.26 14.11 -13.24
N ARG A 140 -11.53 14.64 -14.44
CA ARG A 140 -12.41 13.99 -15.44
C ARG A 140 -12.02 12.53 -15.74
N SER A 141 -10.74 12.21 -15.90
CA SER A 141 -10.25 10.83 -16.13
C SER A 141 -10.37 9.89 -14.91
N SER A 142 -10.65 10.43 -13.74
CA SER A 142 -10.94 9.66 -12.52
C SER A 142 -12.43 9.55 -12.20
N ALA A 143 -13.29 10.24 -12.96
CA ALA A 143 -14.74 10.12 -12.87
C ALA A 143 -15.24 8.81 -13.50
N ASP A 144 -14.57 8.32 -14.54
CA ASP A 144 -14.92 7.09 -15.27
C ASP A 144 -14.44 5.80 -14.58
N ARG A 145 -13.76 5.91 -13.44
CA ARG A 145 -13.31 4.72 -12.68
C ARG A 145 -14.50 4.07 -12.00
N PRO A 146 -14.55 2.73 -11.93
CA PRO A 146 -15.54 2.03 -11.11
C PRO A 146 -15.51 2.57 -9.69
N HIS A 147 -16.66 3.05 -9.23
CA HIS A 147 -16.85 3.61 -7.91
C HIS A 147 -18.14 3.07 -7.30
N LEU A 148 -18.22 3.12 -5.98
CA LEU A 148 -19.38 2.66 -5.24
C LEU A 148 -20.58 3.55 -5.56
N THR A 149 -21.72 2.90 -5.78
CA THR A 149 -23.04 3.53 -5.87
C THR A 149 -23.99 2.79 -4.92
N PRO A 150 -25.08 3.44 -4.47
CA PRO A 150 -26.13 2.73 -3.73
C PRO A 150 -26.57 1.45 -4.46
N GLY A 151 -26.66 0.34 -3.73
CA GLY A 151 -26.95 -0.99 -4.25
C GLY A 151 -25.71 -1.84 -4.61
N THR A 152 -24.52 -1.24 -4.67
CA THR A 152 -23.27 -1.98 -4.95
C THR A 152 -23.02 -3.02 -3.87
N ALA A 153 -22.86 -4.29 -4.25
CA ALA A 153 -22.58 -5.39 -3.34
C ALA A 153 -21.08 -5.53 -3.08
N LEU A 154 -20.70 -5.60 -1.81
CA LEU A 154 -19.31 -5.76 -1.37
C LEU A 154 -19.03 -7.22 -1.00
N VAL A 155 -17.90 -7.75 -1.49
CA VAL A 155 -17.48 -9.12 -1.24
C VAL A 155 -16.87 -9.21 0.17
N GLY A 156 -17.34 -10.17 0.95
CA GLY A 156 -16.79 -10.48 2.27
C GLY A 156 -17.83 -11.20 3.14
N PRO A 157 -17.42 -11.62 4.35
CA PRO A 157 -18.29 -12.37 5.26
C PRO A 157 -19.35 -11.52 5.99
N GLY A 158 -19.33 -10.18 5.85
CA GLY A 158 -20.30 -9.25 6.47
C GLY A 158 -20.06 -8.95 7.94
N ALA A 159 -20.90 -8.09 8.53
CA ALA A 159 -20.77 -7.60 9.92
C ALA A 159 -20.65 -8.72 10.97
N ALA A 160 -21.33 -9.86 10.74
CA ALA A 160 -21.38 -11.00 11.67
C ALA A 160 -20.02 -11.70 11.88
N ALA A 161 -19.02 -11.38 11.05
CA ALA A 161 -17.67 -11.94 11.10
C ALA A 161 -16.64 -11.07 11.84
N VAL A 162 -17.09 -10.00 12.50
CA VAL A 162 -16.25 -9.14 13.34
C VAL A 162 -16.50 -9.46 14.81
N PRO A 163 -15.78 -10.44 15.41
CA PRO A 163 -15.99 -10.80 16.81
C PRO A 163 -15.66 -9.64 17.76
N GLY A 164 -16.59 -9.34 18.67
CA GLY A 164 -16.38 -8.37 19.75
C GLY A 164 -17.56 -8.34 20.73
N GLY A 165 -17.28 -8.53 22.02
CA GLY A 165 -18.27 -8.43 23.10
C GLY A 165 -17.86 -9.21 24.35
N PRO A 166 -18.32 -8.83 25.55
CA PRO A 166 -18.11 -9.62 26.75
C PRO A 166 -18.83 -10.98 26.65
N ARG A 167 -18.22 -12.02 27.23
CA ARG A 167 -18.85 -13.34 27.30
C ARG A 167 -20.17 -13.25 28.08
N PRO A 168 -21.26 -13.86 27.58
CA PRO A 168 -22.55 -13.80 28.25
C PRO A 168 -22.56 -14.60 29.55
N GLU A 169 -23.52 -14.30 30.41
CA GLU A 169 -23.74 -15.03 31.67
C GLU A 169 -23.91 -16.54 31.42
N GLY A 170 -23.31 -17.36 32.28
CA GLY A 170 -23.33 -18.82 32.19
C GLY A 170 -22.37 -19.41 31.15
N TYR A 171 -21.64 -18.60 30.38
CA TYR A 171 -20.70 -19.08 29.36
C TYR A 171 -19.59 -19.95 29.98
N ALA A 172 -19.02 -19.55 31.11
CA ALA A 172 -17.90 -20.26 31.73
C ALA A 172 -18.29 -21.68 32.16
N GLU A 173 -19.46 -21.82 32.79
CA GLU A 173 -20.08 -23.10 33.19
C GLU A 173 -20.34 -23.98 31.97
N GLY A 174 -20.90 -23.39 30.91
CA GLY A 174 -21.15 -24.10 29.67
C GLY A 174 -19.86 -24.61 29.05
N TRP A 175 -18.84 -23.75 28.94
CA TRP A 175 -17.57 -24.07 28.31
C TRP A 175 -16.83 -25.19 29.04
N LEU A 176 -16.77 -25.14 30.37
CA LEU A 176 -16.18 -26.23 31.18
C LEU A 176 -16.97 -27.53 31.03
N CYS A 177 -18.30 -27.48 31.04
CA CYS A 177 -19.16 -28.65 30.84
C CYS A 177 -18.96 -29.29 29.46
N GLY A 178 -18.88 -28.49 28.40
CA GLY A 178 -18.63 -28.96 27.04
C GLY A 178 -17.26 -29.60 26.89
N LEU A 179 -16.21 -28.94 27.40
CA LEU A 179 -14.83 -29.40 27.33
C LEU A 179 -14.65 -30.76 28.02
N VAL A 180 -15.04 -30.87 29.30
CA VAL A 180 -14.84 -32.09 30.11
C VAL A 180 -15.57 -33.28 29.50
N ARG A 181 -16.80 -33.08 29.00
CA ARG A 181 -17.60 -34.16 28.41
C ARG A 181 -17.05 -34.62 27.06
N ALA A 182 -16.63 -33.69 26.22
CA ALA A 182 -16.04 -34.02 24.93
C ALA A 182 -14.68 -34.72 25.09
N ASP A 183 -13.88 -34.32 26.06
CA ASP A 183 -12.61 -34.96 26.41
C ASP A 183 -12.80 -36.42 26.84
N ALA A 184 -13.75 -36.68 27.75
CA ALA A 184 -14.06 -38.03 28.23
C ALA A 184 -14.47 -39.01 27.11
N VAL A 185 -15.16 -38.52 26.07
CA VAL A 185 -15.56 -39.33 24.92
C VAL A 185 -14.39 -39.62 23.97
N ARG A 186 -13.46 -38.67 23.83
CA ARG A 186 -12.30 -38.78 22.93
C ARG A 186 -11.28 -39.81 23.41
N GLY A 187 -11.14 -39.97 24.72
CA GLY A 187 -10.14 -40.83 25.34
C GLY A 187 -10.20 -42.32 24.95
N ARG A 188 -11.37 -42.89 24.59
CA ARG A 188 -11.60 -44.35 24.32
C ARG A 188 -10.89 -45.35 25.28
N VAL A 189 -10.34 -44.88 26.40
CA VAL A 189 -9.65 -45.63 27.44
C VAL A 189 -10.48 -45.45 28.71
N ARG A 190 -10.74 -46.57 29.41
CA ARG A 190 -11.48 -46.57 30.67
C ARG A 190 -10.89 -45.55 31.64
N ALA A 191 -11.70 -44.58 32.07
CA ALA A 191 -11.50 -43.77 33.28
C ALA A 191 -10.16 -43.01 33.39
N GLU A 192 -9.70 -42.32 32.34
CA GLU A 192 -8.71 -41.26 32.56
C GLU A 192 -9.39 -40.04 33.22
N PRO A 193 -8.86 -39.50 34.33
CA PRO A 193 -9.35 -38.26 34.91
C PRO A 193 -9.05 -37.10 33.97
N PHE A 194 -10.01 -36.17 33.83
CA PHE A 194 -9.77 -34.93 33.10
C PHE A 194 -8.55 -34.18 33.69
N PRO A 195 -7.66 -33.63 32.86
CA PRO A 195 -7.66 -33.67 31.40
C PRO A 195 -6.95 -34.91 30.82
N THR A 196 -7.46 -35.46 29.72
CA THR A 196 -6.68 -36.42 28.93
C THR A 196 -5.53 -35.73 28.20
N GLY A 197 -4.55 -36.49 27.72
CA GLY A 197 -3.45 -35.98 26.89
C GLY A 197 -3.87 -35.39 25.53
N TRP A 198 -5.15 -35.43 25.19
CA TRP A 198 -5.70 -34.92 23.92
C TRP A 198 -6.21 -33.48 24.00
N VAL A 199 -6.33 -32.92 25.20
CA VAL A 199 -6.75 -31.52 25.38
C VAL A 199 -5.60 -30.58 25.07
N GLU A 200 -5.85 -29.61 24.20
CA GLU A 200 -4.86 -28.61 23.82
C GLU A 200 -4.47 -27.70 24.99
N LEU A 201 -3.19 -27.30 25.02
CA LEU A 201 -2.65 -26.41 26.06
C LEU A 201 -3.43 -25.09 26.18
N GLU A 202 -3.90 -24.53 25.07
CA GLU A 202 -4.71 -23.30 25.06
C GLU A 202 -6.05 -23.47 25.79
N ALA A 203 -6.70 -24.63 25.59
CA ALA A 203 -7.94 -24.96 26.28
C ALA A 203 -7.67 -25.24 27.77
N LEU A 204 -6.58 -25.93 28.11
CA LEU A 204 -6.18 -26.15 29.51
C LEU A 204 -5.90 -24.84 30.24
N ALA A 205 -5.18 -23.91 29.62
CA ALA A 205 -4.90 -22.59 30.18
C ALA A 205 -6.20 -21.82 30.46
N ARG A 206 -7.17 -21.86 29.53
CA ARG A 206 -8.50 -21.26 29.75
C ARG A 206 -9.26 -21.96 30.89
N ALA A 207 -9.26 -23.29 30.92
CA ALA A 207 -9.93 -24.06 31.97
C ALA A 207 -9.38 -23.68 33.36
N HIS A 208 -8.05 -23.61 33.49
CA HIS A 208 -7.39 -23.16 34.71
C HIS A 208 -7.84 -21.75 35.12
N HIS A 209 -7.84 -20.81 34.18
CA HIS A 209 -8.29 -19.44 34.44
C HIS A 209 -9.76 -19.37 34.89
N LEU A 210 -10.67 -20.08 34.21
CA LEU A 210 -12.11 -20.08 34.56
C LEU A 210 -12.39 -20.73 35.92
N LEU A 211 -11.60 -21.74 36.31
CA LEU A 211 -11.75 -22.42 37.60
C LEU A 211 -11.20 -21.57 38.76
N THR A 212 -10.12 -20.83 38.53
CA THR A 212 -9.44 -20.00 39.54
C THR A 212 -10.03 -18.60 39.69
N ALA A 213 -10.66 -18.05 38.64
CA ALA A 213 -11.32 -16.75 38.68
C ALA A 213 -12.70 -16.77 39.38
N ARG A 214 -13.17 -17.94 39.83
CA ARG A 214 -14.42 -18.05 40.58
C ARG A 214 -14.22 -17.51 42.00
N PRO A 215 -15.02 -16.53 42.45
CA PRO A 215 -14.95 -16.11 43.84
C PRO A 215 -15.27 -17.30 44.74
N VAL A 216 -14.34 -17.67 45.61
CA VAL A 216 -14.60 -18.64 46.68
C VAL A 216 -15.58 -17.94 47.63
N PRO A 217 -16.78 -18.50 47.88
CA PRO A 217 -17.68 -17.92 48.87
C PRO A 217 -16.97 -17.95 50.23
N VAL A 218 -16.64 -16.78 50.77
CA VAL A 218 -16.29 -16.66 52.19
C VAL A 218 -17.58 -16.94 52.95
N ALA A 219 -17.58 -18.01 53.72
CA ALA A 219 -18.75 -18.60 54.34
C ALA A 219 -19.67 -17.58 55.04
N ALA A 220 -20.96 -17.62 54.69
CA ALA A 220 -22.03 -17.09 55.52
C ALA A 220 -23.15 -18.14 55.61
N GLY A 221 -23.21 -18.83 56.75
CA GLY A 221 -24.37 -19.58 57.21
C GLY A 221 -24.63 -20.94 56.54
N MET A 222 -24.78 -21.98 57.36
CA MET A 222 -25.43 -23.23 56.98
C MET A 222 -26.74 -22.93 56.21
N LEU A 223 -26.92 -23.57 55.05
CA LEU A 223 -28.04 -23.48 54.07
C LEU A 223 -27.76 -22.76 52.74
N ALA A 224 -26.52 -22.42 52.39
CA ALA A 224 -26.20 -22.18 50.98
C ALA A 224 -26.22 -23.50 50.20
N ALA A 225 -27.09 -23.62 49.19
CA ALA A 225 -27.06 -24.74 48.25
C ALA A 225 -25.65 -24.91 47.67
N PRO A 226 -25.11 -26.14 47.53
CA PRO A 226 -23.78 -26.34 46.98
C PRO A 226 -23.70 -25.67 45.62
N ALA A 227 -22.64 -24.88 45.39
CA ALA A 227 -22.40 -24.26 44.10
C ALA A 227 -22.48 -25.34 43.01
N PRO A 228 -23.27 -25.15 41.94
CA PRO A 228 -23.42 -26.17 40.92
C PRO A 228 -22.06 -26.56 40.36
N SER A 229 -21.84 -27.86 40.20
CA SER A 229 -20.62 -28.40 39.62
C SER A 229 -20.28 -27.63 38.33
N PRO A 230 -19.01 -27.26 38.08
CA PRO A 230 -18.58 -26.62 36.82
C PRO A 230 -18.89 -27.46 35.57
N THR A 231 -19.33 -28.71 35.73
CA THR A 231 -19.74 -29.63 34.66
C THR A 231 -21.24 -29.97 34.68
N ALA A 232 -22.03 -29.22 35.46
CA ALA A 232 -23.48 -29.36 35.53
C ALA A 232 -24.10 -29.10 34.15
N TRP A 233 -25.03 -29.97 33.77
CA TRP A 233 -25.81 -29.84 32.55
C TRP A 233 -27.24 -29.45 32.93
N PRO A 234 -27.65 -28.18 32.72
CA PRO A 234 -28.98 -27.72 33.11
C PRO A 234 -30.06 -28.29 32.18
N HIS A 235 -31.23 -28.60 32.73
CA HIS A 235 -32.37 -29.08 31.93
C HIS A 235 -32.86 -28.06 30.89
N ARG A 236 -32.70 -26.75 31.17
CA ARG A 236 -33.05 -25.64 30.26
C ARG A 236 -31.85 -24.69 30.13
N PRO A 237 -30.89 -24.98 29.23
CA PRO A 237 -29.71 -24.14 29.05
C PRO A 237 -30.09 -22.77 28.47
N ALA A 238 -29.57 -21.71 29.11
CA ALA A 238 -29.63 -20.35 28.57
C ALA A 238 -28.70 -20.19 27.36
N ARG A 239 -28.91 -19.14 26.56
CA ARG A 239 -28.09 -18.87 25.37
C ARG A 239 -26.60 -18.72 25.68
N GLY A 240 -26.24 -18.02 26.76
CA GLY A 240 -24.84 -17.84 27.15
C GLY A 240 -24.16 -19.16 27.54
N TRP A 241 -24.86 -19.99 28.32
CA TRP A 241 -24.42 -21.35 28.62
C TRP A 241 -24.28 -22.20 27.37
N SER A 242 -25.24 -22.16 26.44
CA SER A 242 -25.15 -22.89 25.16
C SER A 242 -23.96 -22.45 24.31
N ALA A 243 -23.65 -21.15 24.26
CA ALA A 243 -22.47 -20.63 23.56
C ALA A 243 -21.17 -21.18 24.16
N GLY A 244 -21.07 -21.19 25.49
CA GLY A 244 -19.97 -21.83 26.21
C GLY A 244 -19.88 -23.31 25.89
N PHE A 245 -20.97 -24.04 26.04
CA PHE A 245 -21.04 -25.49 25.83
C PHE A 245 -20.55 -25.93 24.45
N VAL A 246 -21.01 -25.26 23.40
CA VAL A 246 -20.50 -25.52 22.04
C VAL A 246 -19.01 -25.16 21.94
N GLY A 247 -18.58 -24.03 22.52
CA GLY A 247 -17.17 -23.63 22.55
C GLY A 247 -16.25 -24.67 23.19
N GLY A 248 -16.65 -25.24 24.33
CA GLY A 248 -15.89 -26.29 25.01
C GLY A 248 -15.78 -27.57 24.16
N ILE A 249 -16.87 -27.97 23.49
CA ILE A 249 -16.84 -29.12 22.57
C ILE A 249 -15.95 -28.84 21.36
N VAL A 250 -15.99 -27.63 20.80
CA VAL A 250 -15.12 -27.21 19.69
C VAL A 250 -13.65 -27.26 20.10
N ASP A 251 -13.31 -26.80 21.30
CA ASP A 251 -11.93 -26.83 21.79
C ASP A 251 -11.40 -28.24 22.05
N ALA A 252 -12.25 -29.17 22.52
CA ALA A 252 -11.87 -30.57 22.74
C ALA A 252 -11.87 -31.43 21.46
N CYS A 253 -12.83 -31.23 20.58
CA CYS A 253 -13.18 -32.16 19.50
C CYS A 253 -13.47 -31.48 18.14
N GLY A 254 -13.09 -30.22 17.97
CA GLY A 254 -13.12 -29.54 16.69
C GLY A 254 -12.06 -30.06 15.72
N GLU A 255 -12.38 -30.06 14.43
CA GLU A 255 -11.48 -30.38 13.34
C GLU A 255 -11.62 -29.31 12.24
N VAL A 256 -10.51 -28.71 11.80
CA VAL A 256 -10.51 -27.74 10.69
C VAL A 256 -9.77 -28.34 9.51
N SER A 257 -10.44 -28.40 8.36
CA SER A 257 -9.84 -28.87 7.11
C SER A 257 -10.25 -27.97 5.95
N ALA A 258 -9.27 -27.48 5.21
CA ALA A 258 -9.44 -26.48 4.13
C ALA A 258 -10.27 -25.26 4.57
N GLY A 259 -10.04 -24.78 5.79
CA GLY A 259 -10.74 -23.64 6.40
C GLY A 259 -12.19 -23.91 6.82
N VAL A 260 -12.65 -25.17 6.79
CA VAL A 260 -13.99 -25.56 7.22
C VAL A 260 -13.92 -26.25 8.59
N LEU A 261 -14.56 -25.62 9.58
CA LEU A 261 -14.70 -26.14 10.95
C LEU A 261 -15.80 -27.20 11.03
N ARG A 262 -15.43 -28.34 11.60
CA ARG A 262 -16.31 -29.46 11.92
C ARG A 262 -16.23 -29.76 13.40
N ILE A 263 -17.37 -30.05 14.01
CA ILE A 263 -17.45 -30.47 15.41
C ILE A 263 -17.65 -31.98 15.40
N VAL A 264 -16.81 -32.74 16.10
CA VAL A 264 -16.87 -34.21 16.11
C VAL A 264 -17.08 -34.74 17.53
N PRO A 265 -18.30 -34.62 18.11
CA PRO A 265 -18.54 -34.93 19.52
C PRO A 265 -18.32 -36.40 19.91
N GLY A 266 -18.27 -37.32 18.94
CA GLY A 266 -18.00 -38.74 19.15
C GLY A 266 -19.20 -39.57 19.60
N GLU A 267 -19.94 -39.12 20.62
CA GLU A 267 -21.09 -39.82 21.20
C GLU A 267 -22.44 -39.19 20.75
N GLU A 268 -23.45 -40.03 20.51
CA GLU A 268 -24.78 -39.61 20.05
C GLU A 268 -25.49 -38.64 21.01
N THR A 269 -25.37 -38.84 22.32
CA THR A 269 -25.98 -37.95 23.32
C THR A 269 -25.39 -36.55 23.28
N LEU A 270 -24.06 -36.46 23.22
CA LEU A 270 -23.33 -35.20 23.13
C LEU A 270 -23.57 -34.52 21.77
N ALA A 271 -23.67 -35.29 20.68
CA ALA A 271 -23.99 -34.79 19.36
C ALA A 271 -25.38 -34.14 19.31
N ARG A 272 -26.42 -34.80 19.83
CA ARG A 272 -27.78 -34.24 19.89
C ARG A 272 -27.83 -32.94 20.70
N ALA A 273 -27.17 -32.92 21.84
CA ALA A 273 -27.08 -31.74 22.68
C ALA A 273 -26.36 -30.57 22.00
N CYS A 274 -25.27 -30.87 21.28
CA CYS A 274 -24.54 -29.88 20.50
C CYS A 274 -25.43 -29.28 19.39
N VAL A 275 -26.20 -30.12 18.68
CA VAL A 275 -27.17 -29.66 17.68
C VAL A 275 -28.24 -28.75 18.28
N ASP A 276 -28.80 -29.12 19.44
CA ASP A 276 -29.83 -28.32 20.11
C ASP A 276 -29.28 -26.98 20.61
N ALA A 277 -28.06 -26.97 21.15
CA ALA A 277 -27.36 -25.75 21.53
C ALA A 277 -27.10 -24.84 20.31
N LEU A 278 -26.62 -25.39 19.20
CA LEU A 278 -26.40 -24.66 17.95
C LEU A 278 -27.70 -24.07 17.39
N ARG A 279 -28.80 -24.83 17.39
CA ARG A 279 -30.13 -24.34 16.97
C ARG A 279 -30.63 -23.21 17.87
N ARG A 280 -30.42 -23.30 19.19
CA ARG A 280 -30.78 -22.24 20.15
C ARG A 280 -30.01 -20.93 19.91
N LEU A 281 -28.77 -21.05 19.43
CA LEU A 281 -27.91 -19.95 18.99
C LEU A 281 -28.21 -19.48 17.54
N GLY A 282 -29.22 -20.08 16.89
CA GLY A 282 -29.69 -19.70 15.56
C GLY A 282 -28.87 -20.27 14.41
N PHE A 283 -28.04 -21.30 14.63
CA PHE A 283 -27.29 -21.95 13.56
C PHE A 283 -28.10 -23.08 12.91
N ARG A 284 -28.00 -23.18 11.58
CA ARG A 284 -28.41 -24.38 10.84
C ARG A 284 -27.23 -25.34 10.78
N VAL A 285 -27.48 -26.61 11.05
CA VAL A 285 -26.42 -27.63 11.18
C VAL A 285 -26.74 -28.80 10.27
N ALA A 286 -25.75 -29.22 9.49
CA ALA A 286 -25.78 -30.49 8.78
C ALA A 286 -24.90 -31.50 9.52
N SER A 287 -25.26 -32.78 9.39
CA SER A 287 -24.47 -33.88 9.90
C SER A 287 -23.90 -34.67 8.73
N GLU A 288 -22.59 -34.88 8.71
CA GLU A 288 -21.86 -35.57 7.64
C GLU A 288 -20.95 -36.68 8.20
N PRO A 289 -20.57 -37.69 7.39
CA PRO A 289 -19.59 -38.68 7.81
C PRO A 289 -18.27 -38.00 8.19
N SER A 290 -17.69 -38.38 9.34
CA SER A 290 -16.33 -37.96 9.69
C SER A 290 -15.29 -38.90 9.09
N ALA A 291 -14.01 -38.56 9.19
CA ALA A 291 -12.91 -39.47 8.82
C ALA A 291 -12.82 -40.69 9.76
N ARG A 292 -13.48 -40.66 10.92
CA ARG A 292 -13.51 -41.78 11.88
C ARG A 292 -14.72 -42.68 11.58
N PRO A 293 -14.51 -43.99 11.34
CA PRO A 293 -15.60 -44.92 11.07
C PRO A 293 -16.67 -44.88 12.16
N GLY A 294 -17.94 -44.76 11.76
CA GLY A 294 -19.09 -44.74 12.67
C GLY A 294 -19.31 -43.43 13.43
N VAL A 295 -18.47 -42.41 13.24
CA VAL A 295 -18.62 -41.10 13.90
C VAL A 295 -19.09 -40.06 12.90
N ARG A 296 -20.08 -39.24 13.29
CA ARG A 296 -20.60 -38.15 12.47
C ARG A 296 -19.98 -36.81 12.89
N ALA A 297 -19.64 -35.99 11.92
CA ALA A 297 -19.24 -34.59 12.10
C ALA A 297 -20.45 -33.67 11.94
N LEU A 298 -20.49 -32.59 12.72
CA LEU A 298 -21.47 -31.52 12.61
C LEU A 298 -20.80 -30.33 11.91
N ARG A 299 -21.46 -29.80 10.88
CA ARG A 299 -21.02 -28.62 10.13
C ARG A 299 -22.12 -27.57 10.12
N VAL A 300 -21.77 -26.34 10.48
CA VAL A 300 -22.67 -25.20 10.34
C VAL A 300 -22.86 -24.87 8.86
N LEU A 301 -24.12 -24.69 8.46
CA LEU A 301 -24.52 -24.31 7.11
C LEU A 301 -24.51 -22.79 6.95
N GLY A 302 -24.19 -22.32 5.75
CA GLY A 302 -24.07 -20.88 5.45
C GLY A 302 -22.63 -20.40 5.22
N GLY A 303 -21.71 -21.33 4.98
CA GLY A 303 -20.34 -21.03 4.56
C GLY A 303 -19.50 -20.37 5.65
N VAL A 304 -18.47 -19.67 5.20
CA VAL A 304 -17.47 -19.04 6.08
C VAL A 304 -18.03 -17.92 6.96
N ALA A 305 -19.08 -17.22 6.50
CA ALA A 305 -19.73 -16.16 7.28
C ALA A 305 -20.38 -16.71 8.55
N GLU A 306 -21.15 -17.80 8.43
CA GLU A 306 -21.77 -18.46 9.59
C GLU A 306 -20.73 -19.18 10.47
N GLN A 307 -19.62 -19.65 9.90
CA GLN A 307 -18.49 -20.18 10.68
C GLN A 307 -17.81 -19.09 11.51
N LEU A 308 -17.56 -17.90 10.94
CA LEU A 308 -17.01 -16.77 11.68
C LEU A 308 -17.99 -16.26 12.75
N ARG A 309 -19.30 -16.26 12.46
CA ARG A 309 -20.34 -16.01 13.47
C ARG A 309 -20.31 -17.04 14.59
N LEU A 310 -20.13 -18.33 14.26
CA LEU A 310 -19.98 -19.38 15.26
C LEU A 310 -18.78 -19.11 16.15
N VAL A 311 -17.60 -18.86 15.57
CA VAL A 311 -16.37 -18.52 16.29
C VAL A 311 -16.57 -17.29 17.18
N ALA A 312 -17.26 -16.25 16.70
CA ALA A 312 -17.55 -15.05 17.48
C ALA A 312 -18.46 -15.34 18.69
N VAL A 313 -19.47 -16.20 18.51
CA VAL A 313 -20.41 -16.57 19.58
C VAL A 313 -19.78 -17.51 20.59
N THR A 314 -19.00 -18.49 20.14
CA THR A 314 -18.46 -19.54 20.99
C THR A 314 -17.06 -19.23 21.54
N ASP A 315 -16.36 -18.23 21.00
CA ASP A 315 -15.00 -17.80 21.36
C ASP A 315 -14.07 -18.99 21.68
N PRO A 316 -13.77 -19.90 20.73
CA PRO A 316 -12.89 -21.04 20.98
C PRO A 316 -11.52 -20.59 21.52
N ALA A 317 -11.03 -21.27 22.56
CA ALA A 317 -9.69 -21.05 23.11
C ALA A 317 -8.62 -21.42 22.07
N VAL A 318 -8.83 -22.54 21.39
CA VAL A 318 -7.85 -23.18 20.52
C VAL A 318 -7.74 -22.40 19.21
N ALA A 319 -6.55 -21.86 18.91
CA ALA A 319 -6.34 -20.95 17.79
C ALA A 319 -6.70 -21.55 16.43
N ARG A 320 -6.35 -22.82 16.20
CA ARG A 320 -6.67 -23.48 14.91
C ARG A 320 -8.17 -23.60 14.63
N MET A 321 -9.03 -23.60 15.66
CA MET A 321 -10.49 -23.70 15.46
C MET A 321 -11.08 -22.42 14.88
N ARG A 322 -10.32 -21.34 14.95
CA ARG A 322 -10.68 -20.01 14.47
C ARG A 322 -10.10 -19.72 13.08
N ASP A 323 -9.20 -20.56 12.57
CA ASP A 323 -8.54 -20.37 11.29
C ASP A 323 -9.50 -20.56 10.11
N VAL A 324 -9.53 -19.56 9.23
CA VAL A 324 -10.32 -19.57 7.99
C VAL A 324 -9.45 -19.73 6.74
N GLY A 325 -8.14 -19.92 6.90
CA GLY A 325 -7.21 -20.20 5.80
C GLY A 325 -7.67 -21.37 4.94
N GLY A 326 -7.76 -21.14 3.63
CA GLY A 326 -8.22 -22.11 2.64
C GLY A 326 -9.74 -22.11 2.40
N ALA A 327 -10.54 -21.50 3.28
CA ALA A 327 -11.99 -21.38 3.10
C ALA A 327 -12.31 -20.54 1.85
N ARG A 328 -13.39 -20.89 1.16
CA ARG A 328 -13.85 -20.10 0.01
C ARG A 328 -14.45 -18.78 0.48
N VAL A 329 -14.19 -17.72 -0.28
CA VAL A 329 -14.87 -16.44 -0.11
C VAL A 329 -16.22 -16.56 -0.82
N GLU A 330 -17.27 -16.78 -0.02
CA GLU A 330 -18.65 -16.98 -0.48
C GLU A 330 -19.55 -15.90 0.10
N GLU A 331 -20.66 -15.60 -0.58
CA GLU A 331 -21.66 -14.68 -0.07
C GLU A 331 -22.32 -15.25 1.21
N PRO A 332 -22.58 -14.41 2.22
CA PRO A 332 -23.28 -14.85 3.42
C PRO A 332 -24.74 -15.24 3.07
N PRO A 333 -25.43 -16.00 3.93
CA PRO A 333 -26.80 -16.46 3.67
C PRO A 333 -27.83 -15.35 3.39
N GLY A 334 -27.58 -14.13 3.89
CA GLY A 334 -28.41 -12.95 3.64
C GLY A 334 -28.06 -12.19 2.35
N GLY A 335 -27.08 -12.66 1.58
CA GLY A 335 -26.51 -11.96 0.43
C GLY A 335 -25.37 -11.00 0.82
N ALA A 336 -24.51 -10.68 -0.15
CA ALA A 336 -23.40 -9.75 0.05
C ALA A 336 -23.89 -8.37 0.58
N PRO A 337 -23.23 -7.77 1.59
CA PRO A 337 -23.59 -6.45 2.10
C PRO A 337 -23.61 -5.39 1.00
N ARG A 338 -24.66 -4.57 0.96
CA ARG A 338 -24.86 -3.56 -0.09
C ARG A 338 -24.70 -2.15 0.42
N VAL A 339 -24.09 -1.30 -0.40
CA VAL A 339 -23.96 0.13 -0.12
C VAL A 339 -25.34 0.78 -0.08
N VAL A 340 -25.68 1.41 1.03
CA VAL A 340 -26.90 2.21 1.21
C VAL A 340 -26.61 3.67 0.87
N SER A 341 -25.53 4.22 1.41
CA SER A 341 -25.17 5.62 1.20
C SER A 341 -23.67 5.85 1.30
N ILE A 342 -23.20 6.88 0.60
CA ILE A 342 -21.81 7.37 0.65
C ILE A 342 -21.86 8.86 0.96
N ARG A 343 -21.30 9.27 2.09
CA ARG A 343 -21.33 10.67 2.54
C ARG A 343 -19.91 11.20 2.74
N ASP A 344 -19.64 12.38 2.17
CA ASP A 344 -18.46 13.16 2.56
C ASP A 344 -18.71 13.78 3.93
N THR A 345 -17.93 13.41 4.93
CA THR A 345 -18.09 13.94 6.29
C THR A 345 -17.66 15.40 6.42
N GLY A 346 -16.97 15.96 5.43
CA GLY A 346 -16.42 17.31 5.53
C GLY A 346 -15.12 17.40 6.33
N THR A 347 -14.77 16.37 7.10
CA THR A 347 -13.76 16.45 8.16
C THR A 347 -12.50 15.65 7.85
N LEU A 348 -11.34 16.17 8.26
CA LEU A 348 -10.06 15.48 8.19
C LEU A 348 -9.89 14.56 9.41
N ARG A 349 -9.98 13.25 9.21
CA ARG A 349 -9.77 12.24 10.26
C ARG A 349 -8.40 11.59 10.15
N PRO A 350 -7.76 11.19 11.27
CA PRO A 350 -6.68 10.21 11.24
C PRO A 350 -7.16 8.93 10.54
N MET A 351 -6.32 8.37 9.68
CA MET A 351 -6.56 7.12 8.98
C MET A 351 -5.29 6.30 8.95
N VAL A 352 -5.44 5.00 8.75
CA VAL A 352 -4.40 3.99 8.74
C VAL A 352 -4.53 3.20 7.44
N ASP A 353 -3.39 2.83 6.88
CA ASP A 353 -3.29 1.83 5.83
C ASP A 353 -2.27 0.78 6.26
N ILE A 354 -2.45 -0.43 5.75
CA ILE A 354 -1.55 -1.57 5.96
C ILE A 354 -1.24 -2.20 4.62
N THR A 355 0.02 -2.56 4.37
CA THR A 355 0.36 -3.47 3.27
C THR A 355 0.35 -4.89 3.79
N THR A 356 -0.19 -5.80 3.00
CA THR A 356 -0.25 -7.24 3.24
C THR A 356 0.37 -7.98 2.05
N GLY A 357 0.84 -9.21 2.27
CA GLY A 357 1.44 -10.03 1.21
C GLY A 357 0.50 -10.39 0.05
N THR A 358 -0.82 -10.38 0.24
CA THR A 358 -1.80 -10.70 -0.81
C THR A 358 -2.29 -9.50 -1.61
N GLY A 359 -2.07 -8.28 -1.12
CA GLY A 359 -2.63 -7.08 -1.75
C GLY A 359 -4.00 -6.63 -1.23
N ASP A 360 -4.58 -7.39 -0.31
CA ASP A 360 -5.90 -7.16 0.27
C ASP A 360 -5.98 -7.71 1.70
N PHE A 361 -7.07 -7.37 2.39
CA PHE A 361 -7.39 -7.86 3.73
C PHE A 361 -8.89 -7.73 4.00
N VAL A 362 -9.42 -8.45 4.99
CA VAL A 362 -10.81 -8.31 5.41
C VAL A 362 -10.92 -7.24 6.50
N ALA A 363 -11.60 -6.14 6.19
CA ALA A 363 -11.85 -5.01 7.09
C ALA A 363 -13.35 -4.82 7.29
N ALA A 364 -13.81 -4.79 8.54
CA ALA A 364 -15.21 -4.65 8.91
C ALA A 364 -16.14 -5.59 8.11
N GLY A 365 -15.71 -6.85 7.93
CA GLY A 365 -16.48 -7.86 7.23
C GLY A 365 -16.47 -7.78 5.70
N VAL A 366 -15.73 -6.85 5.09
CA VAL A 366 -15.60 -6.72 3.62
C VAL A 366 -14.15 -6.77 3.16
N VAL A 367 -13.91 -7.21 1.93
CA VAL A 367 -12.57 -7.31 1.35
C VAL A 367 -12.11 -5.93 0.87
N SER A 368 -11.05 -5.45 1.52
CA SER A 368 -10.42 -4.15 1.38
C SER A 368 -9.08 -4.27 0.66
N HIS A 369 -8.77 -3.30 -0.20
CA HIS A 369 -7.48 -3.23 -0.92
C HIS A 369 -6.40 -2.54 -0.07
N ASN A 370 -5.11 -2.85 -0.30
CA ASN A 370 -3.96 -2.15 0.30
C ASN A 370 -3.12 -1.32 -0.70
N CYS A 371 -2.21 -0.42 -0.26
CA CYS A 371 -1.30 0.30 -1.18
C CYS A 371 -0.03 -0.53 -1.53
N PHE A 372 0.32 -0.65 -2.82
CA PHE A 372 1.42 -1.51 -3.36
C PHE A 372 2.76 -0.78 -3.69
N ALA A 373 2.88 0.54 -3.50
CA ALA A 373 3.81 1.38 -4.27
C ALA A 373 5.25 1.63 -3.72
N ARG A 374 5.73 1.03 -2.62
CA ARG A 374 6.83 1.65 -1.80
C ARG A 374 8.14 0.88 -1.51
N ASN A 375 8.56 -0.10 -2.32
CA ASN A 375 9.73 -0.96 -2.01
C ASN A 375 11.15 -0.38 -2.30
N THR A 376 11.36 0.94 -2.46
CA THR A 376 12.66 1.51 -2.92
C THR A 376 13.44 2.37 -1.90
N HIS A 377 13.08 2.41 -0.61
CA HIS A 377 13.49 3.48 0.33
C HIS A 377 14.44 3.11 1.51
N THR A 378 15.06 1.94 1.54
CA THR A 378 15.63 1.31 2.76
C THR A 378 17.11 1.58 3.10
N TYR A 379 17.62 2.82 3.06
CA TYR A 379 18.97 3.09 3.63
C TYR A 379 19.04 4.43 4.38
N LEU A 380 19.34 4.37 5.69
CA LEU A 380 19.44 5.45 6.71
C LEU A 380 18.34 5.46 7.81
N ASP A 381 17.76 4.32 8.21
CA ASP A 381 16.77 4.22 9.30
C ASP A 381 15.56 5.16 9.18
N LEU A 382 15.24 5.56 7.94
CA LEU A 382 14.00 6.22 7.58
C LEU A 382 13.12 5.23 6.82
N ASP A 383 11.86 5.13 7.25
CA ASP A 383 10.91 4.10 6.89
C ASP A 383 10.53 4.17 5.40
N ALA A 384 10.60 3.03 4.71
CA ALA A 384 10.06 2.87 3.36
C ALA A 384 8.51 3.01 3.32
N GLY A 385 7.87 3.07 4.49
CA GLY A 385 6.48 3.44 4.72
C GLY A 385 6.26 4.95 4.83
N ALA A 386 6.08 5.47 6.06
CA ALA A 386 5.36 6.71 6.37
C ALA A 386 5.76 7.99 5.58
N ASP A 387 7.00 8.10 5.14
CA ASP A 387 7.59 9.39 4.84
C ASP A 387 7.57 9.79 3.37
N PHE A 388 7.42 8.82 2.48
CA PHE A 388 7.70 9.03 1.06
C PHE A 388 6.81 10.08 0.39
N ASP A 389 5.51 10.14 0.70
CA ASP A 389 4.56 11.03 -0.01
C ASP A 389 4.01 12.20 0.81
N SER A 390 4.40 12.31 2.08
CA SER A 390 3.86 13.34 3.00
C SER A 390 4.87 13.85 4.02
N GLN A 391 6.10 13.33 4.05
CA GLN A 391 7.17 13.81 4.91
C GLN A 391 8.39 14.11 4.06
N ILE A 392 8.46 15.33 3.53
CA ILE A 392 9.63 15.74 2.78
C ILE A 392 10.69 16.15 3.81
N VAL A 393 11.79 15.41 3.89
CA VAL A 393 12.95 15.88 4.66
C VAL A 393 13.59 17.00 3.86
N VAL A 394 13.71 18.15 4.49
CA VAL A 394 14.23 19.37 3.91
C VAL A 394 15.53 19.69 4.61
N LYS A 395 16.65 19.66 3.88
CA LYS A 395 17.95 20.04 4.42
C LYS A 395 18.04 21.57 4.40
N VAL A 396 17.48 22.23 5.40
CA VAL A 396 17.34 23.70 5.42
C VAL A 396 18.69 24.44 5.41
N ASN A 397 19.74 23.81 5.91
CA ASN A 397 21.11 24.36 5.88
C ASN A 397 21.93 23.89 4.66
N VAL A 398 21.31 23.32 3.63
CA VAL A 398 22.01 22.68 2.49
C VAL A 398 23.04 23.59 1.84
N ALA A 399 22.70 24.86 1.58
CA ALA A 399 23.59 25.80 0.92
C ALA A 399 24.85 26.08 1.77
N ARG A 400 24.67 26.39 3.05
CA ARG A 400 25.78 26.66 3.99
C ARG A 400 26.71 25.45 4.15
N VAL A 401 26.14 24.24 4.25
CA VAL A 401 26.93 23.01 4.38
C VAL A 401 27.69 22.74 3.08
N LEU A 402 27.02 22.91 1.94
CA LEU A 402 27.63 22.74 0.62
C LEU A 402 28.81 23.70 0.43
N GLU A 403 28.67 24.99 0.74
CA GLU A 403 29.76 25.97 0.69
C GLU A 403 30.98 25.53 1.49
N ARG A 404 30.75 25.09 2.74
CA ARG A 404 31.83 24.60 3.61
C ARG A 404 32.52 23.36 3.03
N GLU A 405 31.77 22.44 2.44
CA GLU A 405 32.35 21.23 1.86
C GLU A 405 33.12 21.51 0.57
N LEU A 406 32.62 22.43 -0.27
CA LEU A 406 33.28 22.87 -1.51
C LEU A 406 34.53 23.72 -1.24
N ALA A 407 34.61 24.40 -0.10
CA ALA A 407 35.78 25.19 0.31
C ALA A 407 36.97 24.34 0.81
N ARG A 408 36.81 23.02 0.94
CA ARG A 408 37.90 22.13 1.37
C ARG A 408 39.04 22.14 0.34
N PRO A 409 40.32 22.25 0.76
CA PRO A 409 41.47 22.19 -0.17
C PRO A 409 41.55 20.88 -0.99
N SER A 410 40.92 19.81 -0.50
CA SER A 410 40.83 18.52 -1.19
C SER A 410 39.77 18.49 -2.30
N TRP A 411 38.87 19.47 -2.37
CA TRP A 411 37.83 19.50 -3.38
C TRP A 411 38.43 19.75 -4.77
N ARG A 412 38.11 18.86 -5.72
CA ARG A 412 38.68 18.88 -7.08
C ARG A 412 37.76 19.53 -8.11
N ARG A 413 36.67 20.17 -7.67
CA ARG A 413 35.64 20.77 -8.55
C ARG A 413 35.08 19.75 -9.54
N GLU A 414 34.87 18.54 -9.08
CA GLU A 414 34.23 17.49 -9.88
C GLU A 414 32.75 17.81 -10.12
N HIS A 415 32.21 17.34 -11.25
CA HIS A 415 30.81 17.56 -11.61
C HIS A 415 29.84 17.02 -10.55
N VAL A 416 28.91 17.88 -10.14
CA VAL A 416 27.83 17.54 -9.19
C VAL A 416 26.50 17.42 -9.92
N ALA A 417 25.86 16.24 -9.86
CA ALA A 417 24.54 16.03 -10.45
C ALA A 417 23.41 16.14 -9.41
N MET A 418 22.29 16.72 -9.82
CA MET A 418 21.06 16.85 -9.05
C MET A 418 19.89 16.26 -9.84
N GLY A 419 18.87 15.73 -9.14
CA GLY A 419 17.72 15.08 -9.80
C GLY A 419 17.91 13.60 -10.12
N THR A 420 18.92 12.97 -9.53
CA THR A 420 19.22 11.53 -9.70
C THR A 420 18.44 10.64 -8.75
N ASN A 421 18.15 11.14 -7.54
CA ASN A 421 17.41 10.39 -6.50
C ASN A 421 16.04 11.03 -6.20
N THR A 422 16.01 12.36 -6.08
CA THR A 422 14.79 13.15 -5.86
C THR A 422 14.81 14.39 -6.73
N ASP A 423 13.63 14.82 -7.19
CA ASP A 423 13.50 16.02 -8.01
C ASP A 423 13.81 17.29 -7.18
N PRO A 424 14.86 18.07 -7.54
CA PRO A 424 15.22 19.29 -6.82
C PRO A 424 14.20 20.41 -6.99
N TYR A 425 13.37 20.36 -8.03
CA TYR A 425 12.31 21.33 -8.34
C TYR A 425 10.91 20.75 -8.17
N GLN A 426 10.76 19.77 -7.27
CA GLN A 426 9.45 19.33 -6.80
C GLN A 426 8.69 20.48 -6.12
N ARG A 427 7.39 20.30 -5.86
CA ARG A 427 6.52 21.37 -5.32
C ARG A 427 7.06 22.02 -4.04
N ALA A 428 7.76 21.26 -3.19
CA ALA A 428 8.42 21.76 -1.97
C ALA A 428 9.36 22.95 -2.24
N GLU A 429 10.05 22.95 -3.39
CA GLU A 429 10.97 24.02 -3.78
C GLU A 429 10.26 25.35 -4.03
N GLY A 430 8.96 25.34 -4.33
CA GLY A 430 8.15 26.57 -4.41
C GLY A 430 8.10 27.32 -3.07
N ARG A 431 8.15 26.59 -1.95
CA ARG A 431 8.16 27.14 -0.58
C ARG A 431 9.57 27.42 -0.08
N TYR A 432 10.42 26.41 -0.09
CA TYR A 432 11.70 26.46 0.62
C TYR A 432 12.79 27.25 -0.10
N ARG A 433 12.70 27.33 -1.44
CA ARG A 433 13.65 28.12 -2.25
C ARG A 433 15.11 27.81 -1.92
N LEU A 434 15.45 26.52 -1.78
CA LEU A 434 16.82 26.10 -1.44
C LEU A 434 17.75 26.13 -2.66
N MET A 435 17.20 25.93 -3.84
CA MET A 435 17.97 25.81 -5.08
C MET A 435 18.80 27.08 -5.40
N PRO A 436 18.30 28.32 -5.23
CA PRO A 436 19.12 29.52 -5.40
C PRO A 436 20.40 29.50 -4.57
N GLY A 437 20.34 29.06 -3.31
CA GLY A 437 21.53 28.94 -2.46
C GLY A 437 22.50 27.86 -2.95
N VAL A 438 21.97 26.71 -3.37
CA VAL A 438 22.77 25.59 -3.90
C VAL A 438 23.47 25.97 -5.21
N ILE A 439 22.77 26.60 -6.14
CA ILE A 439 23.31 27.08 -7.41
C ILE A 439 24.44 28.09 -7.15
N GLY A 440 24.21 29.06 -6.27
CA GLY A 440 25.21 30.06 -5.91
C GLY A 440 26.48 29.46 -5.30
N ALA A 441 26.34 28.48 -4.40
CA ALA A 441 27.46 27.79 -3.78
C ALA A 441 28.33 27.05 -4.82
N LEU A 442 27.69 26.31 -5.73
CA LEU A 442 28.39 25.58 -6.80
C LEU A 442 29.11 26.55 -7.75
N ALA A 443 28.41 27.58 -8.23
CA ALA A 443 28.96 28.57 -9.13
C ALA A 443 30.17 29.30 -8.52
N ARG A 444 30.04 29.84 -7.30
CA ARG A 444 31.14 30.55 -6.61
C ARG A 444 32.36 29.67 -6.37
N SER A 445 32.17 28.38 -6.11
CA SER A 445 33.28 27.44 -5.90
C SER A 445 34.01 27.03 -7.19
N GLY A 446 33.47 27.40 -8.36
CA GLY A 446 33.96 26.94 -9.65
C GLY A 446 33.56 25.50 -9.98
N THR A 447 32.53 24.95 -9.32
CA THR A 447 32.13 23.55 -9.47
C THR A 447 31.07 23.40 -10.57
N PRO A 448 31.33 22.63 -11.64
CA PRO A 448 30.35 22.34 -12.67
C PRO A 448 29.23 21.45 -12.12
N PHE A 449 28.01 21.63 -12.63
CA PHE A 449 26.87 20.87 -12.14
C PHE A 449 25.79 20.64 -13.19
N SER A 450 24.89 19.69 -12.91
CA SER A 450 23.70 19.48 -13.73
C SER A 450 22.44 19.28 -12.90
N VAL A 451 21.31 19.67 -13.48
CA VAL A 451 19.98 19.44 -12.90
C VAL A 451 19.12 18.65 -13.87
N LEU A 452 18.54 17.54 -13.41
CA LEU A 452 17.46 16.82 -14.07
C LEU A 452 16.14 17.01 -13.29
N THR A 453 15.05 17.35 -13.96
CA THR A 453 13.75 17.57 -13.29
C THR A 453 12.55 17.14 -14.13
N LYS A 454 11.41 16.92 -13.45
CA LYS A 454 10.06 16.86 -14.01
C LYS A 454 9.22 18.08 -13.61
N GLY A 455 9.69 18.88 -12.65
CA GLY A 455 9.01 20.05 -12.09
C GLY A 455 9.26 21.33 -12.86
N THR A 456 8.19 22.10 -13.10
CA THR A 456 8.24 23.40 -13.80
C THR A 456 8.72 24.55 -12.92
N VAL A 457 8.93 24.32 -11.61
CA VAL A 457 9.47 25.32 -10.67
C VAL A 457 10.85 25.82 -11.09
N LEU A 458 11.62 24.99 -11.82
CA LEU A 458 12.93 25.36 -12.39
C LEU A 458 12.87 26.66 -13.21
N GLY A 459 11.73 26.94 -13.86
CA GLY A 459 11.53 28.15 -14.65
C GLY A 459 11.78 29.46 -13.88
N ARG A 460 11.62 29.44 -12.54
CA ARG A 460 11.91 30.58 -11.65
C ARG A 460 13.39 30.93 -11.60
N ASP A 461 14.26 29.91 -11.63
CA ASP A 461 15.69 30.05 -11.34
C ASP A 461 16.54 30.09 -12.63
N LEU A 462 15.91 30.13 -13.80
CA LEU A 462 16.58 30.22 -15.11
C LEU A 462 17.57 31.39 -15.21
N PRO A 463 17.25 32.63 -14.78
CA PRO A 463 18.22 33.73 -14.85
C PRO A 463 19.48 33.45 -14.03
N GLN A 464 19.33 32.79 -12.88
CA GLN A 464 20.47 32.43 -12.03
C GLN A 464 21.29 31.28 -12.62
N LEU A 465 20.63 30.28 -13.21
CA LEU A 465 21.31 29.20 -13.92
C LEU A 465 22.08 29.74 -15.14
N ALA A 466 21.50 30.68 -15.88
CA ALA A 466 22.15 31.34 -17.01
C ALA A 466 23.39 32.14 -16.57
N ALA A 467 23.27 32.91 -15.48
CA ALA A 467 24.41 33.60 -14.89
C ALA A 467 25.50 32.63 -14.40
N ALA A 468 25.12 31.56 -13.70
CA ALA A 468 26.06 30.52 -13.25
C ALA A 468 26.77 29.84 -14.43
N ASN A 469 26.08 29.65 -15.56
CA ASN A 469 26.65 29.03 -16.76
C ASN A 469 27.77 29.85 -17.42
N ALA A 470 27.86 31.15 -17.11
CA ALA A 470 28.98 31.99 -17.55
C ALA A 470 30.27 31.66 -16.80
N ASP A 471 30.17 31.25 -15.53
CA ASP A 471 31.31 30.99 -14.65
C ASP A 471 31.71 29.51 -14.58
N VAL A 472 30.72 28.62 -14.56
CA VAL A 472 30.87 27.17 -14.45
C VAL A 472 29.96 26.47 -15.44
N ARG A 473 30.31 25.26 -15.85
CA ARG A 473 29.45 24.50 -16.75
C ARG A 473 28.16 24.06 -16.08
N VAL A 474 27.01 24.45 -16.63
CA VAL A 474 25.68 24.06 -16.16
C VAL A 474 24.97 23.19 -17.20
N GLY A 475 24.63 21.97 -16.81
CA GLY A 475 23.74 21.10 -17.59
C GLY A 475 22.30 21.18 -17.10
N THR A 476 21.34 21.34 -18.00
CA THR A 476 19.92 21.23 -17.64
C THR A 476 19.26 20.07 -18.37
N GLY A 477 18.34 19.40 -17.68
CA GLY A 477 17.67 18.22 -18.16
C GLY A 477 16.22 18.17 -17.73
N VAL A 478 15.34 17.81 -18.66
CA VAL A 478 13.91 17.61 -18.38
C VAL A 478 13.52 16.18 -18.73
N SER A 479 12.80 15.49 -17.85
CA SER A 479 12.30 14.15 -18.15
C SER A 479 10.91 14.19 -18.78
N ILE A 480 10.78 13.72 -20.02
CA ILE A 480 9.54 13.68 -20.80
C ILE A 480 9.45 12.30 -21.45
N ALA A 481 8.66 11.40 -20.85
CA ALA A 481 8.58 10.01 -21.30
C ALA A 481 7.60 9.79 -22.47
N LEU A 482 6.51 10.57 -22.51
CA LEU A 482 5.41 10.40 -23.45
C LEU A 482 4.53 11.67 -23.50
N LEU A 483 3.86 11.91 -24.63
CA LEU A 483 2.99 13.07 -24.86
C LEU A 483 1.55 12.83 -24.41
N ASP A 484 1.09 11.57 -24.42
CA ASP A 484 -0.27 11.19 -24.07
C ASP A 484 -0.58 11.56 -22.61
N ARG A 485 -1.50 12.52 -22.43
CA ARG A 485 -1.87 13.03 -21.11
C ARG A 485 -2.57 11.99 -20.26
N GLU A 486 -3.39 11.14 -20.86
CA GLU A 486 -4.12 10.11 -20.14
C GLU A 486 -3.16 9.05 -19.62
N LEU A 487 -2.32 8.48 -20.49
CA LEU A 487 -1.32 7.50 -20.13
C LEU A 487 -0.31 8.07 -19.11
N GLN A 488 0.08 9.34 -19.26
CA GLN A 488 0.99 10.01 -18.34
C GLN A 488 0.38 10.16 -16.95
N SER A 489 -0.91 10.53 -16.87
CA SER A 489 -1.59 10.70 -15.58
C SER A 489 -1.76 9.38 -14.82
N HIS A 490 -1.82 8.25 -15.53
CA HIS A 490 -1.87 6.92 -14.95
C HIS A 490 -0.51 6.45 -14.40
N LEU A 491 0.59 6.88 -15.02
CA LEU A 491 1.94 6.41 -14.70
C LEU A 491 2.73 7.38 -13.80
N GLU A 492 2.50 8.68 -13.91
CA GLU A 492 3.20 9.73 -13.16
C GLU A 492 2.19 10.71 -12.53
N PRO A 493 1.31 10.26 -11.61
CA PRO A 493 0.29 11.11 -11.03
C PRO A 493 0.90 12.32 -10.30
N GLY A 494 0.39 13.52 -10.61
CA GLY A 494 0.73 14.77 -9.95
C GLY A 494 2.00 15.49 -10.44
N THR A 495 2.70 14.95 -11.45
CA THR A 495 3.72 15.72 -12.18
C THR A 495 3.06 16.67 -13.20
N PRO A 496 3.75 17.75 -13.60
CA PRO A 496 3.29 18.62 -14.69
C PRO A 496 3.02 17.85 -15.99
N SER A 497 2.10 18.37 -16.80
CA SER A 497 1.77 17.75 -18.10
C SER A 497 3.00 17.66 -19.01
N PRO A 498 3.02 16.71 -19.96
CA PRO A 498 4.06 16.65 -20.99
C PRO A 498 4.26 18.01 -21.68
N TRP A 499 3.18 18.68 -22.04
CA TRP A 499 3.20 20.02 -22.65
C TRP A 499 3.80 21.10 -21.75
N ALA A 500 3.48 21.12 -20.45
CA ALA A 500 4.10 22.06 -19.51
C ALA A 500 5.61 21.79 -19.33
N ARG A 501 6.04 20.54 -19.50
CA ARG A 501 7.47 20.18 -19.50
C ARG A 501 8.16 20.57 -20.80
N LEU A 502 7.50 20.46 -21.95
CA LEU A 502 8.02 20.99 -23.23
C LEU A 502 8.13 22.52 -23.20
N ASP A 503 7.17 23.23 -22.61
CA ASP A 503 7.27 24.68 -22.39
C ASP A 503 8.48 25.02 -21.51
N LEU A 504 8.74 24.24 -20.46
CA LEU A 504 9.95 24.40 -19.67
C LEU A 504 11.22 24.23 -20.51
N VAL A 505 11.27 23.23 -21.41
CA VAL A 505 12.41 23.05 -22.34
C VAL A 505 12.62 24.30 -23.18
N ARG A 506 11.55 24.86 -23.79
CA ARG A 506 11.63 26.12 -24.55
C ARG A 506 12.19 27.25 -23.71
N ARG A 507 11.68 27.43 -22.50
CA ARG A 507 12.13 28.50 -21.61
C ARG A 507 13.59 28.34 -21.19
N ILE A 508 14.06 27.11 -20.98
CA ILE A 508 15.47 26.83 -20.71
C ILE A 508 16.33 27.27 -21.90
N THR A 509 15.92 26.91 -23.13
CA THR A 509 16.69 27.19 -24.34
C THR A 509 16.65 28.67 -24.70
N ASP A 510 15.52 29.34 -24.49
CA ASP A 510 15.36 30.79 -24.65
C ASP A 510 16.23 31.58 -23.67
N ALA A 511 16.53 31.00 -22.50
CA ALA A 511 17.48 31.55 -21.53
C ALA A 511 18.95 31.26 -21.89
N GLY A 512 19.23 30.67 -23.06
CA GLY A 512 20.59 30.37 -23.54
C GLY A 512 21.25 29.16 -22.86
N LEU A 513 20.48 28.32 -22.16
CA LEU A 513 21.00 27.15 -21.46
C LEU A 513 20.86 25.86 -22.31
N PRO A 514 21.85 24.96 -22.28
CA PRO A 514 21.73 23.67 -22.97
C PRO A 514 20.73 22.76 -22.22
N CYS A 515 19.68 22.32 -22.90
CA CYS A 515 18.65 21.42 -22.36
C CYS A 515 18.68 20.03 -23.02
N GLY A 516 19.01 19.00 -22.25
CA GLY A 516 18.80 17.61 -22.67
C GLY A 516 17.43 17.09 -22.24
N VAL A 517 16.78 16.25 -23.05
CA VAL A 517 15.54 15.57 -22.64
C VAL A 517 15.80 14.10 -22.35
N MET A 518 15.35 13.65 -21.18
CA MET A 518 15.37 12.25 -20.80
C MET A 518 14.02 11.61 -21.16
N VAL A 519 14.00 10.86 -22.26
CA VAL A 519 12.85 10.04 -22.67
C VAL A 519 12.91 8.71 -21.92
N ALA A 520 12.48 8.75 -20.66
CA ALA A 520 12.48 7.60 -19.79
C ALA A 520 11.29 7.62 -18.82
N PRO A 521 10.52 6.51 -18.71
CA PRO A 521 10.71 5.24 -19.41
C PRO A 521 10.02 5.19 -20.78
N VAL A 522 10.68 4.59 -21.79
CA VAL A 522 9.98 4.05 -22.97
C VAL A 522 9.31 2.73 -22.60
N LEU A 523 8.00 2.64 -22.86
CA LEU A 523 7.17 1.50 -22.52
C LEU A 523 7.03 0.54 -23.72
N PRO A 524 7.55 -0.69 -23.62
CA PRO A 524 7.43 -1.69 -24.68
C PRO A 524 6.00 -1.89 -25.19
N TRP A 525 5.79 -1.82 -26.50
CA TRP A 525 4.51 -1.95 -27.20
C TRP A 525 3.45 -0.89 -26.86
N LEU A 526 3.77 0.11 -26.04
CA LEU A 526 2.86 1.21 -25.70
C LEU A 526 3.37 2.55 -26.24
N THR A 527 4.66 2.82 -26.10
CA THR A 527 5.28 4.09 -26.51
C THR A 527 6.57 3.88 -27.30
N ASP A 528 6.82 2.66 -27.78
CA ASP A 528 8.09 2.30 -28.43
C ASP A 528 7.96 2.10 -29.95
N SER A 529 6.80 2.37 -30.55
CA SER A 529 6.67 2.35 -32.01
C SER A 529 7.50 3.47 -32.64
N THR A 530 7.92 3.29 -33.89
CA THR A 530 8.71 4.30 -34.60
C THR A 530 7.94 5.61 -34.70
N GLU A 531 6.64 5.54 -34.96
CA GLU A 531 5.75 6.69 -35.10
C GLU A 531 5.60 7.45 -33.78
N ALA A 532 5.40 6.74 -32.66
CA ALA A 532 5.27 7.36 -31.35
C ALA A 532 6.57 8.02 -30.89
N LEU A 533 7.71 7.37 -31.15
CA LEU A 533 9.03 7.92 -30.85
C LEU A 533 9.37 9.11 -31.75
N ASP A 534 9.07 9.04 -33.04
CA ASP A 534 9.30 10.13 -34.00
C ASP A 534 8.48 11.37 -33.63
N ALA A 535 7.20 11.19 -33.29
CA ALA A 535 6.34 12.29 -32.84
C ALA A 535 6.85 12.93 -31.54
N LEU A 536 7.21 12.13 -30.54
CA LEU A 536 7.76 12.64 -29.28
C LEU A 536 9.09 13.38 -29.49
N LEU A 537 10.00 12.80 -30.27
CA LEU A 537 11.31 13.42 -30.55
C LEU A 537 11.16 14.70 -31.38
N GLY A 538 10.20 14.75 -32.31
CA GLY A 538 9.86 15.96 -33.05
C GLY A 538 9.42 17.11 -32.15
N GLU A 539 8.51 16.86 -31.20
CA GLU A 539 8.08 17.86 -30.21
C GLU A 539 9.23 18.31 -29.29
N ILE A 540 10.08 17.37 -28.88
CA ILE A 540 11.28 17.66 -28.07
C ILE A 540 12.25 18.57 -28.84
N ALA A 541 12.48 18.31 -30.12
CA ALA A 541 13.34 19.13 -30.96
C ALA A 541 12.71 20.49 -31.25
N ALA A 542 11.39 20.55 -31.51
CA ALA A 542 10.64 21.80 -31.70
C ALA A 542 10.65 22.68 -30.44
N ALA A 543 10.72 22.07 -29.26
CA ALA A 543 10.91 22.78 -27.99
C ALA A 543 12.34 23.32 -27.80
N GLY A 544 13.29 23.01 -28.70
CA GLY A 544 14.65 23.53 -28.68
C GLY A 544 15.67 22.65 -27.94
N ALA A 545 15.31 21.42 -27.55
CA ALA A 545 16.23 20.53 -26.85
C ALA A 545 17.50 20.29 -27.68
N SER A 546 18.66 20.30 -27.02
CA SER A 546 19.96 20.11 -27.67
C SER A 546 20.34 18.64 -27.86
N ARG A 547 19.66 17.74 -27.14
CA ARG A 547 19.84 16.28 -27.20
C ARG A 547 18.67 15.55 -26.55
N ALA A 548 18.53 14.26 -26.84
CA ALA A 548 17.66 13.37 -26.09
C ALA A 548 18.35 12.05 -25.72
N THR A 549 18.10 11.56 -24.51
CA THR A 549 18.52 10.24 -24.05
C THR A 549 17.30 9.37 -23.85
N VAL A 550 17.26 8.24 -24.55
CA VAL A 550 16.10 7.34 -24.57
C VAL A 550 16.42 6.06 -23.81
N LEU A 551 15.64 5.77 -22.77
CA LEU A 551 15.85 4.60 -21.93
C LEU A 551 14.58 3.75 -21.85
N ALA A 552 14.74 2.45 -22.09
CA ALA A 552 13.68 1.47 -21.87
C ALA A 552 13.26 1.44 -20.39
N LEU A 553 11.99 1.12 -20.16
CA LEU A 553 11.44 0.88 -18.83
C LEU A 553 12.31 -0.08 -18.01
N HIS A 554 12.62 0.34 -16.77
CA HIS A 554 13.39 -0.41 -15.79
C HIS A 554 12.49 -0.76 -14.60
N LEU A 555 12.31 -2.05 -14.32
CA LEU A 555 11.37 -2.57 -13.33
C LEU A 555 12.09 -3.23 -12.16
N ARG A 556 12.52 -2.43 -11.19
CA ARG A 556 13.08 -2.96 -9.93
C ARG A 556 12.01 -3.75 -9.15
N PRO A 557 12.42 -4.69 -8.28
CA PRO A 557 11.50 -5.32 -7.32
C PRO A 557 10.68 -4.26 -6.57
N GLY A 558 9.38 -4.50 -6.39
CA GLY A 558 8.40 -3.53 -5.90
C GLY A 558 7.69 -2.77 -7.03
N THR A 559 8.45 -2.05 -7.85
CA THR A 559 7.89 -1.30 -9.00
C THR A 559 7.37 -2.24 -10.08
N ARG A 560 8.02 -3.39 -10.25
CA ARG A 560 7.64 -4.42 -11.23
C ARG A 560 6.23 -4.93 -11.00
N GLU A 561 5.91 -5.33 -9.78
CA GLU A 561 4.63 -5.93 -9.40
C GLU A 561 3.49 -4.92 -9.61
N TRP A 562 3.71 -3.67 -9.19
CA TRP A 562 2.76 -2.58 -9.43
C TRP A 562 2.52 -2.34 -10.93
N PHE A 563 3.61 -2.23 -11.70
CA PHE A 563 3.51 -1.95 -13.14
C PHE A 563 2.83 -3.11 -13.88
N LEU A 564 3.19 -4.36 -13.57
CA LEU A 564 2.56 -5.53 -14.20
C LEU A 564 1.09 -5.67 -13.80
N ALA A 565 0.72 -5.33 -12.57
CA ALA A 565 -0.68 -5.32 -12.15
C ALA A 565 -1.48 -4.21 -12.88
N TRP A 566 -0.90 -3.01 -13.03
CA TRP A 566 -1.50 -1.95 -13.85
C TRP A 566 -1.66 -2.38 -15.31
N LEU A 567 -0.61 -2.95 -15.90
CA LEU A 567 -0.60 -3.44 -17.26
C LEU A 567 -1.62 -4.57 -17.47
N GLY A 568 -1.75 -5.49 -16.51
CA GLY A 568 -2.73 -6.57 -16.57
C GLY A 568 -4.18 -6.08 -16.57
N ARG A 569 -4.47 -4.92 -15.97
CA ARG A 569 -5.82 -4.32 -15.97
C ARG A 569 -6.10 -3.50 -17.22
N THR A 570 -5.12 -2.73 -17.69
CA THR A 570 -5.30 -1.73 -18.74
C THR A 570 -4.94 -2.26 -20.13
N HIS A 571 -3.96 -3.17 -20.20
CA HIS A 571 -3.46 -3.78 -21.43
C HIS A 571 -3.20 -5.29 -21.22
N PRO A 572 -4.23 -6.09 -20.88
CA PRO A 572 -4.08 -7.51 -20.50
C PRO A 572 -3.33 -8.34 -21.55
N ALA A 573 -3.53 -8.05 -22.84
CA ALA A 573 -2.85 -8.73 -23.94
C ALA A 573 -1.31 -8.56 -23.93
N LEU A 574 -0.79 -7.51 -23.30
CA LEU A 574 0.65 -7.24 -23.21
C LEU A 574 1.31 -7.94 -22.02
N LEU A 575 0.54 -8.34 -21.00
CA LEU A 575 1.08 -8.90 -19.76
C LEU A 575 2.00 -10.12 -19.99
N PRO A 576 1.64 -11.12 -20.83
CA PRO A 576 2.53 -12.25 -21.10
C PRO A 576 3.85 -11.84 -21.78
N ARG A 577 3.80 -10.80 -22.62
CA ARG A 577 4.98 -10.29 -23.34
C ARG A 577 5.92 -9.57 -22.38
N TYR A 578 5.39 -8.75 -21.48
CA TYR A 578 6.17 -8.09 -20.43
C TYR A 578 6.77 -9.08 -19.44
N ALA A 579 6.02 -10.12 -19.03
CA ALA A 579 6.54 -11.17 -18.16
C ALA A 579 7.79 -11.85 -18.76
N ARG A 580 7.76 -12.15 -20.07
CA ARG A 580 8.93 -12.68 -20.80
C ARG A 580 10.07 -11.66 -20.90
N LEU A 581 9.75 -10.41 -21.22
CA LEU A 581 10.73 -9.34 -21.43
C LEU A 581 11.57 -9.03 -20.17
N TYR A 582 10.96 -9.14 -18.99
CA TYR A 582 11.60 -8.86 -17.70
C TYR A 582 11.94 -10.13 -16.91
N ARG A 583 11.92 -11.31 -17.54
CA ARG A 583 12.20 -12.58 -16.82
C ARG A 583 13.56 -12.62 -16.13
N GLY A 584 14.57 -11.94 -16.71
CA GLY A 584 15.96 -11.96 -16.24
C GLY A 584 16.32 -10.88 -15.22
N GLY A 585 15.36 -10.09 -14.74
CA GLY A 585 15.58 -9.06 -13.71
C GLY A 585 14.92 -7.73 -14.05
N ALA A 586 15.50 -6.65 -13.53
CA ALA A 586 14.90 -5.32 -13.62
C ALA A 586 15.03 -4.66 -14.99
N TYR A 587 16.07 -5.02 -15.76
CA TYR A 587 16.26 -4.52 -17.11
C TYR A 587 15.47 -5.36 -18.11
N ALA A 588 14.93 -4.70 -19.14
CA ALA A 588 14.44 -5.39 -20.34
C ALA A 588 15.57 -6.22 -20.97
N THR A 589 15.21 -7.30 -21.67
CA THR A 589 16.21 -8.19 -22.30
C THR A 589 17.22 -7.43 -23.17
N PRO A 590 18.47 -7.89 -23.25
CA PRO A 590 19.48 -7.26 -24.11
C PRO A 590 19.04 -7.09 -25.56
N ASP A 591 18.30 -8.05 -26.11
CA ASP A 591 17.77 -7.98 -27.47
C ASP A 591 16.80 -6.82 -27.67
N TYR A 592 15.87 -6.63 -26.73
CA TYR A 592 14.94 -5.51 -26.78
C TYR A 592 15.66 -4.17 -26.70
N ARG A 593 16.64 -4.03 -25.80
CA ARG A 593 17.42 -2.79 -25.66
C ARG A 593 18.21 -2.47 -26.94
N ARG A 594 18.81 -3.49 -27.58
CA ARG A 594 19.47 -3.32 -28.89
C ARG A 594 18.48 -2.94 -30.00
N ALA A 595 17.30 -3.57 -30.03
CA ALA A 595 16.27 -3.25 -31.01
C ALA A 595 15.73 -1.82 -30.84
N LEU A 596 15.49 -1.39 -29.59
CA LEU A 596 15.10 -0.03 -29.28
C LEU A 596 16.18 0.97 -29.69
N ALA A 597 17.45 0.70 -29.38
CA ALA A 597 18.57 1.55 -29.80
C ALA A 597 18.61 1.71 -31.33
N ARG A 598 18.53 0.61 -32.09
CA ARG A 598 18.48 0.66 -33.57
C ARG A 598 17.28 1.44 -34.11
N ARG A 599 16.12 1.39 -33.43
CA ARG A 599 14.92 2.15 -33.81
C ARG A 599 15.09 3.63 -33.54
N VAL A 600 15.70 3.99 -32.41
CA VAL A 600 15.81 5.37 -31.92
C VAL A 600 16.95 6.14 -32.58
N SER A 601 18.11 5.52 -32.84
CA SER A 601 19.29 6.18 -33.42
C SER A 601 18.99 7.02 -34.69
N PRO A 602 18.30 6.50 -35.73
CA PRO A 602 18.00 7.32 -36.91
C PRO A 602 17.04 8.47 -36.62
N LEU A 603 16.13 8.31 -35.65
CA LEU A 603 15.18 9.36 -35.25
C LEU A 603 15.90 10.49 -34.49
N LEU A 604 16.84 10.15 -33.61
CA LEU A 604 17.66 11.16 -32.93
C LEU A 604 18.47 11.99 -33.94
N ALA A 605 19.11 11.34 -34.91
CA ALA A 605 19.85 12.04 -35.96
C ALA A 605 18.92 12.92 -36.83
N ARG A 606 17.76 12.40 -37.22
CA ARG A 606 16.76 13.15 -38.01
C ARG A 606 16.30 14.43 -37.32
N HIS A 607 16.12 14.40 -36.00
CA HIS A 607 15.67 15.54 -35.20
C HIS A 607 16.83 16.36 -34.60
N GLY A 608 18.09 16.03 -34.92
CA GLY A 608 19.27 16.74 -34.40
C GLY A 608 19.52 16.57 -32.89
N LEU A 609 19.02 15.49 -32.30
CA LEU A 609 19.04 15.19 -30.87
C LEU A 609 20.13 14.17 -30.46
N ASP A 610 21.01 13.80 -31.38
CA ASP A 610 22.08 12.79 -31.24
C ASP A 610 23.43 13.36 -30.78
N ARG A 611 23.48 14.66 -30.45
CA ARG A 611 24.71 15.30 -29.97
C ARG A 611 25.27 14.57 -28.75
N PRO A 612 26.58 14.25 -28.73
CA PRO A 612 27.20 13.56 -27.60
C PRO A 612 27.04 14.40 -26.33
N GLU A 613 26.76 13.73 -25.21
CA GLU A 613 26.76 14.40 -23.91
C GLU A 613 28.17 14.94 -23.68
N PRO A 614 28.36 16.26 -23.58
CA PRO A 614 29.71 16.78 -23.53
C PRO A 614 30.34 16.29 -22.21
N ASN A 615 31.56 15.77 -22.27
CA ASN A 615 32.17 15.11 -21.12
C ASN A 615 32.22 16.08 -19.92
N PRO A 616 31.61 15.77 -18.76
CA PRO A 616 31.65 16.66 -17.60
C PRO A 616 33.08 16.93 -17.09
N ARG A 617 34.02 16.07 -17.48
CA ARG A 617 35.47 16.20 -17.22
C ARG A 617 36.25 16.77 -18.40
N ASP A 618 35.57 17.30 -19.42
CA ASP A 618 36.24 17.93 -20.57
C ASP A 618 37.06 19.14 -20.10
N PRO A 619 38.40 19.08 -20.14
CA PRO A 619 39.26 20.20 -19.76
C PRO A 619 39.18 21.37 -20.75
N GLY A 620 38.54 21.18 -21.92
CA GLY A 620 38.37 22.20 -22.96
C GLY A 620 37.15 23.12 -22.78
N TRP A 621 36.33 22.94 -21.73
CA TRP A 621 35.22 23.88 -21.47
C TRP A 621 35.77 25.24 -21.01
N THR A 622 35.53 26.27 -21.81
CA THR A 622 35.86 27.67 -21.49
C THR A 622 34.61 28.45 -21.10
N ARG A 623 34.80 29.48 -20.27
CA ARG A 623 33.73 30.42 -19.88
C ARG A 623 33.01 30.92 -21.12
N GLN A 624 31.69 30.78 -21.12
CA GLN A 624 30.86 31.25 -22.21
C GLN A 624 30.54 32.74 -21.98
N PRO A 625 30.64 33.61 -23.01
CA PRO A 625 30.09 34.95 -22.90
C PRO A 625 28.58 34.87 -22.66
N VAL A 626 28.06 35.70 -21.76
CA VAL A 626 26.62 35.76 -21.46
C VAL A 626 25.90 36.14 -22.75
N ALA A 627 25.05 35.25 -23.27
CA ALA A 627 24.21 35.58 -24.42
C ALA A 627 23.24 36.71 -24.02
N PRO A 628 23.06 37.75 -24.85
CA PRO A 628 22.08 38.79 -24.55
C PRO A 628 20.69 38.17 -24.47
N VAL A 629 19.98 38.44 -23.37
CA VAL A 629 18.58 38.02 -23.18
C VAL A 629 17.77 38.63 -24.32
N ARG A 630 17.18 37.78 -25.17
CA ARG A 630 16.29 38.23 -26.24
C ARG A 630 15.07 38.89 -25.58
N PRO A 631 14.75 40.16 -25.86
CA PRO A 631 13.57 40.80 -25.28
C PRO A 631 12.32 40.00 -25.69
N PRO A 632 11.32 39.87 -24.80
CA PRO A 632 10.08 39.17 -25.12
C PRO A 632 9.41 39.83 -26.33
N ASP A 633 8.89 38.99 -27.23
CA ASP A 633 8.12 39.40 -28.39
C ASP A 633 6.84 40.13 -27.93
N PRO A 634 6.64 41.42 -28.25
CA PRO A 634 5.50 42.19 -27.77
C PRO A 634 4.14 41.68 -28.27
N ASP A 635 4.10 40.78 -29.27
CA ASP A 635 2.86 40.27 -29.85
C ASP A 635 2.35 38.94 -29.25
N ALA A 636 2.98 38.41 -28.20
CA ALA A 636 2.53 37.20 -27.52
C ALA A 636 1.38 37.46 -26.52
N GLY A 637 0.19 37.74 -27.05
CA GLY A 637 -1.08 37.21 -26.53
C GLY A 637 -1.59 37.75 -25.20
N GLN A 638 -2.02 39.00 -25.20
CA GLN A 638 -3.00 39.55 -24.26
C GLN A 638 -4.34 38.81 -24.44
N LEU A 639 -4.58 37.72 -23.69
CA LEU A 639 -5.93 37.15 -23.57
C LEU A 639 -6.71 37.94 -22.51
N SER A 640 -7.48 38.90 -23.01
CA SER A 640 -8.47 39.67 -22.26
C SER A 640 -9.51 38.74 -21.62
N LEU A 641 -9.77 38.95 -20.33
CA LEU A 641 -10.93 38.41 -19.65
C LEU A 641 -12.20 39.09 -20.19
N LEU A 642 -12.94 38.37 -21.04
CA LEU A 642 -14.38 38.50 -21.23
C LEU A 642 -14.98 37.09 -21.34
#